data_AF-A0A6J5TTP8-F1
#
_entry.id   AF-A0A6J5TTP8-F1
#
_cell.length_a   1.000
_cell.length_b   1.000
_cell.length_c   1.000
_cell.angle_alpha   90.00
_cell.angle_beta   90.00
_cell.angle_gamma   90.00
#
_symmetry.space_group_name_H-M   'P 1'
#
loop_
_entity.id
_entity.type
_entity.pdbx_description
1 polymer ?
#
loop_
_entity_poly.entity_id
_entity_poly.type
_entity_poly.pdbx_seq_one_letter_code
_entity_poly.pdbx_strand_id
1 'polypeptide(L)'
;MFRHLGWLVGLTYKSPSSKRLPDAKPPPAEVKPVAMLDSVQEIAIYIHRFHNLDLFQQGWYQIKITMRWEDSEYTSVGTPARVVQYEAPDLGSDDVYGVWRIDDTDNSFSTQPFRIKYARQDIFLSIMISFNLSLARYEGLSSSAVILKFELLHAPILGNRSDLQASLDASPAAVHEFRIPPKALLGLHSYCPVHFDVFHAVLVDVTVHISLLKAVSYMLPSKVPSDSSIAEDVGGEGLSGSNQASAQVAAAGVNDIMLVKSLLAARDILLEELQKLSKAIDQAIDLTDFISKMDDTKFDSFLQENLVAADAKVSGQGKPQNGLEKVNGTSEFGSGELLRPLSRGALQNSFHSLGDQVLYLWNTFLNFHRFNKTKVLEYLRDTWAKDRKAEWSIWMVYSKVEMPHHFINGGGDESSHSAGHRRVSTMWKLTDDPAQTAATRAELHRRSIAQMKINNGSIQDMHIFGDPSSIPIVIVERVLNAPRRTTSENSYLRNLDVINSPGLLSGSGSESLNKRSSYSSPKKGRVLKIVVFVHGFQGHHLDLRLIRNQWLLIDPKVEFLMSEANEDKTSGDFREMGQRLAQEVVSFLKKKMDKVSRSGSIADIKLSFVGHSIGNVIIRTALTDSIMEPFLRYLHIYLSISGPHLGYLYSSNSLFNSGLWLLKKLKNTQCIHQLTFTDDPDLQNTFFYQLCKKKTLENFKHIILLSSPQDGYVPYHSARIDMCQAASLDLSKKGKFFLEMLNDCLDQIRAPHSENRVFIRCDINFDTSSYGKNLNTFIGRAAHIEFLESDTFARFIMWSFPDLFR
;
A
#
# COMPACT_ATOMS: atom_id res chain seq x y z
N MET A 1 -70.77 22.63 -9.31
CA MET A 1 -71.08 23.91 -9.96
C MET A 1 -69.96 24.17 -10.97
N PHE A 2 -70.10 23.82 -12.26
CA PHE A 2 -70.66 24.67 -13.35
C PHE A 2 -70.14 26.12 -13.24
N ARG A 3 -69.52 26.80 -14.21
CA ARG A 3 -69.24 26.73 -15.67
C ARG A 3 -68.08 27.73 -15.89
N HIS A 4 -67.06 27.52 -16.73
CA HIS A 4 -67.01 27.55 -18.21
C HIS A 4 -67.21 28.93 -18.89
N LEU A 5 -66.29 29.22 -19.84
CA LEU A 5 -66.22 30.24 -20.90
C LEU A 5 -65.69 31.65 -20.50
N GLY A 6 -64.79 32.32 -21.22
CA GLY A 6 -64.15 32.07 -22.52
C GLY A 6 -64.18 33.33 -23.41
N TRP A 7 -63.00 33.79 -23.88
CA TRP A 7 -62.71 34.61 -25.11
C TRP A 7 -63.45 35.97 -25.29
N LEU A 8 -62.95 37.08 -25.89
CA LEU A 8 -62.12 37.33 -27.07
C LEU A 8 -62.02 38.89 -27.30
N VAL A 9 -61.01 39.37 -28.07
CA VAL A 9 -60.90 40.68 -28.81
C VAL A 9 -60.75 41.96 -27.95
N GLY A 10 -59.85 42.93 -28.14
CA GLY A 10 -59.07 43.41 -29.29
C GLY A 10 -59.46 44.87 -29.59
N LEU A 11 -58.52 45.83 -29.52
CA LEU A 11 -58.40 47.09 -30.31
C LEU A 11 -57.70 48.24 -29.57
N THR A 12 -56.50 48.55 -30.08
CA THR A 12 -55.95 49.89 -30.41
C THR A 12 -56.41 51.13 -29.62
N TYR A 13 -55.46 51.84 -29.01
CA TYR A 13 -55.50 53.31 -28.94
C TYR A 13 -54.16 53.95 -29.32
N LYS A 14 -54.29 55.02 -30.10
CA LYS A 14 -53.26 55.81 -30.78
C LYS A 14 -52.39 56.63 -29.82
N SER A 15 -51.14 56.81 -30.23
CA SER A 15 -50.19 57.84 -29.79
C SER A 15 -50.71 59.27 -30.05
N PRO A 16 -50.15 60.27 -29.33
CA PRO A 16 -49.65 61.47 -30.00
C PRO A 16 -48.14 61.66 -29.77
N SER A 17 -47.48 62.14 -30.81
CA SER A 17 -46.06 62.40 -30.91
C SER A 17 -45.69 63.87 -30.62
N SER A 18 -44.38 64.06 -30.49
CA SER A 18 -43.56 65.30 -30.51
C SER A 18 -43.01 65.65 -29.13
N LYS A 19 -41.69 65.79 -28.94
CA LYS A 19 -40.71 66.52 -29.77
C LYS A 19 -39.32 65.84 -29.77
N ARG A 20 -38.64 65.89 -30.92
CA ARG A 20 -37.19 65.71 -31.05
C ARG A 20 -36.48 67.03 -30.74
N LEU A 21 -35.28 66.95 -30.17
CA LEU A 21 -34.02 67.61 -30.59
C LEU A 21 -32.85 66.92 -29.82
N PRO A 22 -31.60 67.03 -30.30
CA PRO A 22 -30.65 65.92 -30.42
C PRO A 22 -29.49 66.04 -29.44
N ASP A 23 -28.91 64.91 -29.05
CA ASP A 23 -27.45 64.82 -28.87
C ASP A 23 -27.04 63.35 -28.84
N ALA A 24 -26.33 62.94 -29.90
CA ALA A 24 -25.78 61.62 -30.03
C ALA A 24 -24.50 61.54 -29.18
N LYS A 25 -24.58 60.88 -28.03
CA LYS A 25 -23.38 60.32 -27.38
C LYS A 25 -22.95 59.08 -28.19
N PRO A 26 -21.65 58.90 -28.50
CA PRO A 26 -21.19 57.69 -29.16
C PRO A 26 -21.52 56.47 -28.28
N PRO A 27 -21.85 55.31 -28.87
CA PRO A 27 -22.12 54.12 -28.08
C PRO A 27 -20.87 53.78 -27.24
N PRO A 28 -21.03 53.37 -25.97
CA PRO A 28 -19.91 52.87 -25.21
C PRO A 28 -19.31 51.68 -25.97
N ALA A 29 -17.99 51.70 -26.15
CA ALA A 29 -17.27 50.62 -26.80
C ALA A 29 -17.69 49.28 -26.18
N GLU A 30 -18.19 48.36 -26.99
CA GLU A 30 -18.33 46.96 -26.60
C GLU A 30 -16.95 46.44 -26.19
N VAL A 31 -16.68 46.40 -24.89
CA VAL A 31 -15.54 45.68 -24.36
C VAL A 31 -15.84 44.21 -24.58
N LYS A 32 -15.31 43.65 -25.67
CA LYS A 32 -15.32 42.20 -25.91
C LYS A 32 -14.79 41.51 -24.65
N PRO A 33 -15.49 40.49 -24.11
CA PRO A 33 -14.95 39.72 -23.00
C PRO A 33 -13.58 39.19 -23.42
N VAL A 34 -12.56 39.46 -22.62
CA VAL A 34 -11.24 38.87 -22.81
C VAL A 34 -11.40 37.38 -22.56
N ALA A 35 -11.47 36.58 -23.62
CA ALA A 35 -11.42 35.12 -23.51
C ALA A 35 -10.07 34.76 -22.89
N MET A 36 -10.09 34.37 -21.62
CA MET A 36 -8.92 33.82 -20.94
C MET A 36 -8.88 32.32 -21.19
N LEU A 37 -7.71 31.80 -21.55
CA LEU A 37 -7.49 30.36 -21.67
C LEU A 37 -7.59 29.75 -20.27
N ASP A 38 -8.29 28.63 -20.16
CA ASP A 38 -8.55 27.99 -18.87
C ASP A 38 -8.56 26.48 -19.03
N SER A 39 -8.04 25.75 -18.03
CA SER A 39 -7.94 24.30 -18.05
C SER A 39 -8.56 23.70 -16.79
N VAL A 40 -8.96 22.44 -16.90
CA VAL A 40 -9.59 21.70 -15.81
C VAL A 40 -8.95 20.33 -15.72
N GLN A 41 -8.59 19.90 -14.50
CA GLN A 41 -8.16 18.52 -14.29
C GLN A 41 -9.40 17.65 -14.16
N GLU A 42 -9.53 16.65 -15.05
CA GLU A 42 -10.54 15.61 -14.91
C GLU A 42 -9.91 14.37 -14.25
N ILE A 43 -10.45 13.97 -13.11
CA ILE A 43 -10.03 12.79 -12.36
C ILE A 43 -11.20 11.80 -12.38
N ALA A 44 -11.05 10.75 -13.18
CA ALA A 44 -12.01 9.67 -13.33
C ALA A 44 -11.65 8.51 -12.39
N ILE A 45 -12.57 8.16 -11.50
CA ILE A 45 -12.44 7.14 -10.48
C ILE A 45 -13.41 6.02 -10.82
N TYR A 46 -12.88 4.82 -11.06
CA TYR A 46 -13.69 3.64 -11.30
C TYR A 46 -13.66 2.71 -10.09
N ILE A 47 -14.83 2.47 -9.50
CA ILE A 47 -15.01 1.53 -8.39
C ILE A 47 -15.42 0.19 -8.98
N HIS A 48 -14.52 -0.80 -8.95
CA HIS A 48 -14.77 -2.13 -9.50
C HIS A 48 -15.68 -2.92 -8.58
N ARG A 49 -15.19 -3.19 -7.36
CA ARG A 49 -15.88 -4.00 -6.36
C ARG A 49 -15.48 -3.61 -4.95
N PHE A 50 -16.36 -3.91 -4.02
CA PHE A 50 -16.14 -3.85 -2.59
C PHE A 50 -16.06 -5.28 -2.06
N HIS A 51 -14.89 -5.66 -1.55
CA HIS A 51 -14.63 -6.97 -0.97
C HIS A 51 -14.68 -6.87 0.56
N ASN A 52 -15.77 -7.37 1.16
CA ASN A 52 -15.87 -7.49 2.60
C ASN A 52 -14.98 -8.66 3.07
N LEU A 53 -13.85 -8.39 3.70
CA LEU A 53 -13.01 -9.44 4.29
C LEU A 53 -13.60 -9.89 5.62
N ASP A 54 -13.83 -8.94 6.54
CA ASP A 54 -14.24 -9.22 7.92
C ASP A 54 -14.84 -7.98 8.63
N LEU A 55 -15.87 -7.36 8.05
CA LEU A 55 -16.65 -6.33 8.74
C LEU A 55 -17.38 -6.93 9.95
N PHE A 56 -17.22 -6.30 11.11
CA PHE A 56 -17.85 -6.75 12.36
C PHE A 56 -19.36 -6.56 12.42
N GLN A 57 -19.88 -5.60 11.67
CA GLN A 57 -21.28 -5.20 11.74
C GLN A 57 -21.98 -5.54 10.44
N GLN A 58 -23.13 -6.19 10.54
CA GLN A 58 -24.06 -6.26 9.43
C GLN A 58 -24.77 -4.93 9.29
N GLY A 59 -25.07 -4.53 8.05
CA GLY A 59 -25.58 -3.20 7.82
C GLY A 59 -25.70 -2.85 6.37
N TRP A 60 -26.25 -1.65 6.16
CA TRP A 60 -26.11 -0.91 4.94
C TRP A 60 -24.80 -0.14 4.97
N TYR A 61 -24.09 -0.21 3.87
CA TYR A 61 -22.83 0.48 3.66
C TYR A 61 -22.94 1.36 2.42
N GLN A 62 -22.25 2.48 2.44
CA GLN A 62 -22.16 3.40 1.33
C GLN A 62 -20.75 3.98 1.30
N ILE A 63 -20.15 4.04 0.11
CA ILE A 63 -18.87 4.74 -0.09
C ILE A 63 -19.20 6.16 -0.54
N LYS A 64 -18.64 7.13 0.18
CA LYS A 64 -18.64 8.54 -0.17
C LYS A 64 -17.23 8.97 -0.60
N ILE A 65 -17.14 9.76 -1.65
CA ILE A 65 -15.90 10.25 -2.26
C ILE A 65 -15.93 11.76 -2.29
N THR A 66 -14.87 12.37 -1.78
CA THR A 66 -14.63 13.82 -1.85
C THR A 66 -13.23 14.09 -2.35
N MET A 67 -13.03 15.28 -2.91
CA MET A 67 -11.73 15.68 -3.43
C MET A 67 -11.48 17.17 -3.22
N ARG A 68 -10.27 17.50 -2.76
CA ARG A 68 -9.87 18.88 -2.47
C ARG A 68 -8.38 19.10 -2.75
N TRP A 69 -7.99 20.34 -2.96
CA TRP A 69 -6.58 20.71 -2.92
C TRP A 69 -6.01 20.58 -1.50
N GLU A 70 -4.74 20.21 -1.40
CA GLU A 70 -4.04 20.06 -0.11
C GLU A 70 -3.86 21.41 0.60
N ASP A 71 -3.52 22.46 -0.14
CA ASP A 71 -3.24 23.79 0.41
C ASP A 71 -4.53 24.58 0.64
N SER A 72 -4.69 25.12 1.84
CA SER A 72 -5.88 25.84 2.30
C SER A 72 -6.15 27.17 1.58
N GLU A 73 -5.21 27.64 0.76
CA GLU A 73 -5.38 28.84 -0.07
C GLU A 73 -6.35 28.60 -1.24
N TYR A 74 -6.54 27.35 -1.65
CA TYR A 74 -7.50 26.96 -2.69
C TYR A 74 -8.83 26.58 -2.04
N THR A 75 -9.84 27.45 -2.18
CA THR A 75 -11.23 27.16 -1.76
C THR A 75 -11.99 26.26 -2.75
N SER A 76 -11.38 25.88 -3.87
CA SER A 76 -12.02 25.01 -4.85
C SER A 76 -11.98 23.54 -4.42
N VAL A 77 -13.15 22.91 -4.45
CA VAL A 77 -13.33 21.47 -4.24
C VAL A 77 -13.60 20.79 -5.58
N GLY A 78 -13.23 19.52 -5.69
CA GLY A 78 -13.50 18.74 -6.88
C GLY A 78 -15.00 18.55 -7.04
N THR A 79 -15.56 18.93 -8.18
CA THR A 79 -17.00 18.82 -8.45
C THR A 79 -17.27 17.56 -9.28
N PRO A 80 -18.14 16.64 -8.82
CA PRO A 80 -18.60 15.52 -9.64
C PRO A 80 -19.24 16.03 -10.93
N ALA A 81 -18.65 15.70 -12.08
CA ALA A 81 -19.08 16.21 -13.38
C ALA A 81 -19.82 15.15 -14.22
N ARG A 82 -19.46 13.88 -14.07
CA ARG A 82 -20.06 12.77 -14.83
C ARG A 82 -20.06 11.48 -14.02
N VAL A 83 -21.16 10.74 -14.07
CA VAL A 83 -21.29 9.41 -13.48
C VAL A 83 -21.77 8.44 -14.54
N VAL A 84 -21.10 7.30 -14.70
CA VAL A 84 -21.45 6.25 -15.67
C VAL A 84 -21.44 4.90 -14.96
N GLN A 85 -22.62 4.30 -14.82
CA GLN A 85 -22.77 2.92 -14.37
C GLN A 85 -22.44 1.97 -15.53
N TYR A 86 -21.40 1.17 -15.42
CA TYR A 86 -21.01 0.25 -16.51
C TYR A 86 -21.92 -0.97 -16.57
N GLU A 87 -22.28 -1.51 -15.42
CA GLU A 87 -23.19 -2.65 -15.25
C GLU A 87 -24.12 -2.39 -14.07
N ALA A 88 -25.35 -2.87 -14.13
CA ALA A 88 -26.23 -2.79 -12.97
C ALA A 88 -25.58 -3.53 -11.79
N PRO A 89 -25.54 -2.94 -10.57
CA PRO A 89 -25.08 -3.65 -9.40
C PRO A 89 -25.88 -4.93 -9.22
N ASP A 90 -25.21 -6.06 -8.97
CA ASP A 90 -25.85 -7.34 -8.66
C ASP A 90 -26.33 -7.34 -7.19
N LEU A 91 -27.21 -6.40 -6.90
CA LEU A 91 -27.93 -6.28 -5.64
C LEU A 91 -29.26 -7.00 -5.86
N GLY A 92 -29.46 -8.15 -5.21
CA GLY A 92 -30.68 -8.94 -5.36
C GLY A 92 -31.95 -8.08 -5.21
N SER A 93 -33.09 -8.55 -5.74
CA SER A 93 -34.35 -7.76 -5.84
C SER A 93 -34.81 -7.09 -4.54
N ASP A 94 -34.41 -7.64 -3.39
CA ASP A 94 -34.77 -7.15 -2.05
C ASP A 94 -33.76 -6.15 -1.44
N ASP A 95 -32.61 -5.93 -2.08
CA ASP A 95 -31.51 -5.08 -1.58
C ASP A 95 -31.34 -3.78 -2.42
N VAL A 96 -32.27 -3.47 -3.33
CA VAL A 96 -32.22 -2.23 -4.13
C VAL A 96 -32.74 -1.05 -3.30
N TYR A 97 -31.83 -0.28 -2.72
CA TYR A 97 -32.17 0.94 -1.98
C TYR A 97 -31.53 2.19 -2.61
N GLY A 98 -32.35 3.04 -3.23
CA GLY A 98 -31.90 4.30 -3.85
C GLY A 98 -31.02 4.11 -5.09
N VAL A 99 -30.43 5.22 -5.54
CA VAL A 99 -29.41 5.27 -6.59
C VAL A 99 -28.16 5.93 -5.96
N TRP A 100 -27.04 5.94 -6.66
CA TRP A 100 -25.94 6.84 -6.33
C TRP A 100 -26.41 8.30 -6.25
N ARG A 101 -25.69 9.13 -5.48
CA ARG A 101 -26.04 10.54 -5.23
C ARG A 101 -24.84 11.46 -5.40
N ILE A 102 -25.11 12.68 -5.82
CA ILE A 102 -24.18 13.81 -5.77
C ILE A 102 -24.76 14.79 -4.74
N ASP A 103 -23.93 15.22 -3.81
CA ASP A 103 -24.28 16.26 -2.85
C ASP A 103 -23.56 17.56 -3.23
N ASP A 104 -24.34 18.56 -3.65
CA ASP A 104 -23.81 19.85 -4.08
C ASP A 104 -23.32 20.71 -2.91
N THR A 105 -23.68 20.37 -1.66
CA THR A 105 -23.28 21.15 -0.48
C THR A 105 -21.79 20.98 -0.17
N ASP A 106 -21.27 19.77 -0.31
CA ASP A 106 -19.87 19.43 -0.09
C ASP A 106 -19.15 18.91 -1.35
N ASN A 107 -19.84 18.93 -2.49
CA ASN A 107 -19.35 18.43 -3.78
C ASN A 107 -18.88 16.97 -3.72
N SER A 108 -19.63 16.14 -3.01
CA SER A 108 -19.32 14.72 -2.85
C SER A 108 -20.12 13.82 -3.78
N PHE A 109 -19.56 12.65 -4.05
CA PHE A 109 -20.27 11.54 -4.68
C PHE A 109 -20.49 10.43 -3.67
N SER A 110 -21.67 9.84 -3.64
CA SER A 110 -21.97 8.65 -2.84
C SER A 110 -22.51 7.54 -3.72
N THR A 111 -21.94 6.34 -3.58
CA THR A 111 -22.39 5.11 -4.25
C THR A 111 -23.83 4.75 -3.89
N GLN A 112 -24.49 3.86 -4.64
CA GLN A 112 -25.75 3.29 -4.17
C GLN A 112 -25.49 2.51 -2.86
N PRO A 113 -26.28 2.72 -1.79
CA PRO A 113 -26.17 1.92 -0.58
C PRO A 113 -26.30 0.42 -0.89
N PHE A 114 -25.42 -0.39 -0.32
CA PHE A 114 -25.40 -1.84 -0.50
C PHE A 114 -25.35 -2.54 0.84
N ARG A 115 -25.90 -3.77 0.89
CA ARG A 115 -26.06 -4.50 2.13
C ARG A 115 -24.99 -5.57 2.31
N ILE A 116 -24.34 -5.55 3.47
CA ILE A 116 -23.40 -6.59 3.90
C ILE A 116 -24.10 -7.50 4.89
N LYS A 117 -24.20 -8.78 4.52
CA LYS A 117 -24.84 -9.85 5.31
C LYS A 117 -23.83 -10.87 5.81
N TYR A 118 -22.80 -11.15 5.00
CA TYR A 118 -21.84 -12.21 5.28
C TYR A 118 -20.41 -11.70 5.24
N ALA A 119 -19.54 -12.30 6.05
CA ALA A 119 -18.10 -12.18 5.86
C ALA A 119 -17.71 -12.78 4.49
N ARG A 120 -16.64 -12.26 3.87
CA ARG A 120 -16.15 -12.69 2.55
C ARG A 120 -17.19 -12.52 1.44
N GLN A 121 -17.88 -11.38 1.45
CA GLN A 121 -18.88 -11.01 0.45
C GLN A 121 -18.27 -10.01 -0.55
N ASP A 122 -18.34 -10.35 -1.84
CA ASP A 122 -18.02 -9.43 -2.94
C ASP A 122 -19.27 -8.67 -3.37
N ILE A 123 -19.16 -7.35 -3.50
CA ILE A 123 -20.19 -6.47 -4.08
C ILE A 123 -19.59 -5.79 -5.31
N PHE A 124 -20.13 -6.06 -6.49
CA PHE A 124 -19.69 -5.39 -7.72
C PHE A 124 -20.42 -4.07 -7.87
N LEU A 125 -19.66 -2.98 -7.83
CA LEU A 125 -20.19 -1.61 -7.92
C LEU A 125 -20.11 -1.07 -9.34
N SER A 126 -19.10 -1.45 -10.11
CA SER A 126 -18.95 -1.17 -11.55
C SER A 126 -19.33 0.25 -12.00
N ILE A 127 -18.88 1.27 -11.28
CA ILE A 127 -19.28 2.67 -11.49
C ILE A 127 -18.06 3.57 -11.74
N MET A 128 -18.13 4.41 -12.79
CA MET A 128 -17.14 5.43 -13.12
C MET A 128 -17.66 6.81 -12.71
N ILE A 129 -16.86 7.57 -11.98
CA ILE A 129 -17.15 8.95 -11.56
C ILE A 129 -16.02 9.87 -12.00
N SER A 130 -16.33 10.88 -12.79
CA SER A 130 -15.40 11.96 -13.13
C SER A 130 -15.62 13.15 -12.23
N PHE A 131 -14.56 13.62 -11.59
CA PHE A 131 -14.52 14.88 -10.88
C PHE A 131 -13.71 15.91 -11.68
N ASN A 132 -14.20 17.14 -11.72
CA ASN A 132 -13.51 18.29 -12.27
C ASN A 132 -12.92 19.12 -11.15
N LEU A 133 -11.62 19.38 -11.22
CA LEU A 133 -10.93 20.36 -10.37
C LEU A 133 -10.58 21.57 -11.22
N SER A 134 -11.16 22.71 -10.84
CA SER A 134 -10.77 24.01 -11.39
C SER A 134 -9.60 24.56 -10.58
N LEU A 135 -8.58 24.97 -11.31
CA LEU A 135 -7.45 25.71 -10.76
C LEU A 135 -7.93 27.12 -10.35
N ALA A 136 -7.63 27.58 -9.14
CA ALA A 136 -7.99 28.94 -8.74
C ALA A 136 -7.29 29.96 -9.64
N ARG A 137 -8.04 30.99 -10.02
CA ARG A 137 -7.58 32.04 -10.94
C ARG A 137 -6.29 32.68 -10.42
N TYR A 138 -5.33 32.84 -11.34
CA TYR A 138 -4.08 33.58 -11.20
C TYR A 138 -2.94 32.83 -10.47
N GLU A 139 -2.41 31.76 -11.06
CA GLU A 139 -0.97 31.40 -11.05
C GLU A 139 -0.74 30.01 -11.69
N GLY A 140 -0.12 29.96 -12.89
CA GLY A 140 0.56 28.76 -13.42
C GLY A 140 -0.14 27.39 -13.29
N LEU A 141 0.61 26.28 -13.29
CA LEU A 141 0.12 25.01 -12.74
C LEU A 141 0.22 25.12 -11.21
N SER A 142 -0.82 24.73 -10.46
CA SER A 142 -0.70 24.68 -9.00
C SER A 142 0.42 23.70 -8.61
N SER A 143 1.34 24.17 -7.77
CA SER A 143 2.33 23.30 -7.11
C SER A 143 1.72 22.41 -6.03
N SER A 144 0.41 22.53 -5.79
CA SER A 144 -0.32 21.83 -4.73
C SER A 144 -0.77 20.44 -5.16
N ALA A 145 -0.72 19.50 -4.23
CA ALA A 145 -1.28 18.17 -4.43
C ALA A 145 -2.81 18.18 -4.25
N VAL A 146 -3.45 17.12 -4.71
CA VAL A 146 -4.89 16.87 -4.50
C VAL A 146 -5.06 15.75 -3.48
N ILE A 147 -5.92 15.95 -2.50
CA ILE A 147 -6.36 14.92 -1.55
C ILE A 147 -7.65 14.31 -2.08
N LEU A 148 -7.59 13.01 -2.38
CA LEU A 148 -8.72 12.16 -2.72
C LEU A 148 -9.12 11.36 -1.48
N LYS A 149 -10.33 11.57 -0.97
CA LYS A 149 -10.83 10.97 0.27
C LYS A 149 -11.96 9.99 -0.02
N PHE A 150 -11.84 8.79 0.54
CA PHE A 150 -12.87 7.76 0.59
C PHE A 150 -13.40 7.62 2.00
N GLU A 151 -14.71 7.62 2.15
CA GLU A 151 -15.40 7.49 3.43
C GLU A 151 -16.33 6.28 3.38
N LEU A 152 -16.22 5.41 4.38
CA LEU A 152 -17.15 4.30 4.60
C LEU A 152 -18.27 4.78 5.53
N LEU A 153 -19.48 4.85 5.01
CA LEU A 153 -20.67 5.15 5.77
C LEU A 153 -21.33 3.82 6.15
N HIS A 154 -21.84 3.73 7.38
CA HIS A 154 -22.53 2.55 7.89
C HIS A 154 -23.86 2.95 8.51
N ALA A 155 -24.87 2.13 8.26
CA ALA A 155 -26.14 2.21 8.96
C ALA A 155 -26.64 0.81 9.35
N PRO A 156 -27.16 0.63 10.58
CA PRO A 156 -27.69 -0.65 11.02
C PRO A 156 -28.94 -1.05 10.23
N ILE A 157 -29.26 -2.34 10.22
CA ILE A 157 -30.43 -2.89 9.49
C ILE A 157 -31.76 -2.42 10.09
N LEU A 158 -31.76 -1.99 11.36
CA LEU A 158 -32.96 -1.68 12.13
C LEU A 158 -33.32 -0.19 12.02
N GLY A 159 -34.13 0.19 11.02
CA GLY A 159 -34.63 1.57 10.89
C GLY A 159 -35.61 1.77 9.74
N ASN A 160 -36.49 2.78 9.85
CA ASN A 160 -37.35 3.22 8.75
C ASN A 160 -36.52 3.93 7.66
N ARG A 161 -37.13 4.19 6.50
CA ARG A 161 -36.48 4.80 5.32
C ARG A 161 -35.72 6.12 5.63
N SER A 162 -36.29 6.94 6.51
CA SER A 162 -35.71 8.20 6.99
C SER A 162 -34.48 8.01 7.87
N ASP A 163 -34.49 6.95 8.68
CA ASP A 163 -33.48 6.69 9.70
C ASP A 163 -32.20 6.16 9.04
N LEU A 164 -32.35 5.41 7.94
CA LEU A 164 -31.21 4.98 7.12
C LEU A 164 -30.47 6.17 6.54
N GLN A 165 -31.20 7.13 5.96
CA GLN A 165 -30.59 8.31 5.35
C GLN A 165 -29.86 9.16 6.40
N ALA A 166 -30.52 9.44 7.53
CA ALA A 166 -29.91 10.16 8.64
C ALA A 166 -28.67 9.46 9.23
N SER A 167 -28.65 8.12 9.24
CA SER A 167 -27.49 7.36 9.72
C SER A 167 -26.33 7.37 8.71
N LEU A 168 -26.62 7.31 7.41
CA LEU A 168 -25.60 7.40 6.36
C LEU A 168 -25.05 8.82 6.23
N ASP A 169 -25.86 9.84 6.51
CA ASP A 169 -25.44 11.24 6.53
C ASP A 169 -24.71 11.64 7.83
N ALA A 170 -24.53 10.69 8.77
CA ALA A 170 -23.77 10.90 10.00
C ALA A 170 -22.24 10.89 9.76
N SER A 171 -21.46 10.85 10.84
CA SER A 171 -20.00 10.74 10.75
C SER A 171 -19.56 9.44 10.05
N PRO A 172 -18.52 9.47 9.22
CA PRO A 172 -18.03 8.28 8.56
C PRO A 172 -17.55 7.24 9.57
N ALA A 173 -17.84 5.96 9.30
CA ALA A 173 -17.37 4.85 10.10
C ALA A 173 -15.85 4.69 9.98
N ALA A 174 -15.32 4.94 8.78
CA ALA A 174 -13.89 4.96 8.53
C ALA A 174 -13.52 5.80 7.29
N VAL A 175 -12.24 6.15 7.18
CA VAL A 175 -11.70 7.01 6.11
C VAL A 175 -10.41 6.42 5.55
N HIS A 176 -10.18 6.61 4.25
CA HIS A 176 -8.89 6.40 3.60
C HIS A 176 -8.62 7.59 2.67
N GLU A 177 -7.41 8.13 2.73
CA GLU A 177 -7.00 9.26 1.89
C GLU A 177 -5.82 8.91 1.00
N PHE A 178 -5.87 9.40 -0.23
CA PHE A 178 -4.76 9.39 -1.17
C PHE A 178 -4.34 10.82 -1.49
N ARG A 179 -3.03 11.02 -1.65
CA ARG A 179 -2.44 12.27 -2.12
C ARG A 179 -1.95 12.09 -3.55
N ILE A 180 -2.48 12.91 -4.45
CA ILE A 180 -2.15 12.94 -5.87
C ILE A 180 -1.16 14.09 -6.09
N PRO A 181 0.11 13.81 -6.40
CA PRO A 181 1.12 14.86 -6.57
C PRO A 181 0.86 15.68 -7.85
N PRO A 182 1.31 16.95 -7.91
CA PRO A 182 1.07 17.83 -9.06
C PRO A 182 1.48 17.24 -10.41
N LYS A 183 2.57 16.45 -10.44
CA LYS A 183 3.05 15.78 -11.66
C LYS A 183 2.05 14.75 -12.21
N ALA A 184 1.32 14.07 -11.33
CA ALA A 184 0.30 13.08 -11.73
C ALA A 184 -0.93 13.74 -12.36
N LEU A 185 -1.16 15.04 -12.10
CA LEU A 185 -2.32 15.78 -12.60
C LEU A 185 -2.27 16.05 -14.11
N LEU A 186 -1.11 15.85 -14.75
CA LEU A 186 -0.96 15.96 -16.20
C LEU A 186 -1.44 14.69 -16.93
N GLY A 187 -1.36 13.53 -16.29
CA GLY A 187 -1.71 12.24 -16.89
C GLY A 187 -1.25 11.08 -16.01
N LEU A 188 -2.20 10.24 -15.57
CA LEU A 188 -1.89 9.05 -14.79
C LEU A 188 -3.03 8.02 -14.89
N HIS A 189 -2.67 6.73 -14.95
CA HIS A 189 -3.60 5.63 -14.69
C HIS A 189 -3.01 4.72 -13.61
N SER A 190 -3.72 4.54 -12.50
CA SER A 190 -3.21 3.77 -11.37
C SER A 190 -4.30 2.94 -10.70
N TYR A 191 -3.90 1.81 -10.12
CA TYR A 191 -4.73 1.05 -9.19
C TYR A 191 -4.51 1.59 -7.76
N CYS A 192 -5.61 1.85 -7.05
CA CYS A 192 -5.61 2.42 -5.70
C CYS A 192 -6.47 1.53 -4.79
N PRO A 193 -5.87 0.57 -4.06
CA PRO A 193 -6.64 -0.28 -3.18
C PRO A 193 -7.08 0.48 -1.92
N VAL A 194 -8.38 0.75 -1.80
CA VAL A 194 -8.93 1.41 -0.62
C VAL A 194 -9.09 0.39 0.49
N HIS A 195 -8.45 0.66 1.63
CA HIS A 195 -8.58 -0.09 2.87
C HIS A 195 -8.93 0.88 3.99
N PHE A 196 -9.83 0.54 4.88
CA PHE A 196 -10.14 1.45 5.99
C PHE A 196 -9.22 1.17 7.18
N ASP A 197 -9.77 0.80 8.32
CA ASP A 197 -9.02 0.55 9.54
C ASP A 197 -9.09 -0.94 9.96
N VAL A 198 -8.47 -1.23 11.10
CA VAL A 198 -8.42 -2.56 11.73
C VAL A 198 -9.81 -3.12 12.08
N PHE A 199 -10.83 -2.27 12.24
CA PHE A 199 -12.21 -2.66 12.50
C PHE A 199 -13.06 -2.77 11.23
N HIS A 200 -12.60 -2.19 10.13
CA HIS A 200 -13.27 -2.17 8.84
C HIS A 200 -12.42 -2.87 7.76
N ALA A 201 -12.12 -4.15 8.00
CA ALA A 201 -11.31 -4.96 7.10
C ALA A 201 -12.04 -5.23 5.77
N VAL A 202 -11.73 -4.40 4.78
CA VAL A 202 -12.27 -4.46 3.42
C VAL A 202 -11.19 -4.11 2.41
N LEU A 203 -11.40 -4.53 1.18
CA LEU A 203 -10.66 -4.05 0.02
C LEU A 203 -11.65 -3.50 -1.00
N VAL A 204 -11.54 -2.22 -1.35
CA VAL A 204 -12.23 -1.67 -2.52
C VAL A 204 -11.24 -1.58 -3.67
N ASP A 205 -11.50 -2.35 -4.73
CA ASP A 205 -10.71 -2.28 -5.96
C ASP A 205 -11.11 -0.99 -6.71
N VAL A 206 -10.21 -0.01 -6.73
CA VAL A 206 -10.42 1.27 -7.42
C VAL A 206 -9.31 1.52 -8.43
N THR A 207 -9.65 2.04 -9.60
CA THR A 207 -8.68 2.60 -10.55
C THR A 207 -8.92 4.09 -10.72
N VAL A 208 -7.85 4.87 -10.65
CA VAL A 208 -7.86 6.33 -10.79
C VAL A 208 -7.17 6.70 -12.10
N HIS A 209 -7.84 7.54 -12.88
CA HIS A 209 -7.38 8.00 -14.19
C HIS A 209 -7.45 9.51 -14.23
N ILE A 210 -6.40 10.17 -14.71
CA ILE A 210 -6.27 11.62 -14.65
C ILE A 210 -5.85 12.16 -16.01
N SER A 211 -6.45 13.28 -16.43
CA SER A 211 -6.02 14.03 -17.60
C SER A 211 -6.33 15.52 -17.45
N LEU A 212 -5.50 16.36 -18.07
CA LEU A 212 -5.72 17.81 -18.14
C LEU A 212 -6.53 18.17 -19.38
N LEU A 213 -7.70 18.78 -19.20
CA LEU A 213 -8.58 19.18 -20.30
C LEU A 213 -8.65 20.71 -20.43
N LYS A 214 -9.01 21.16 -21.63
CA LYS A 214 -9.38 22.55 -21.88
C LYS A 214 -10.76 22.84 -21.27
N ALA A 215 -10.86 23.90 -20.46
CA ALA A 215 -12.13 24.38 -19.92
C ALA A 215 -12.85 25.29 -20.93
N VAL A 216 -14.19 25.22 -20.94
CA VAL A 216 -15.03 26.09 -21.77
C VAL A 216 -15.60 27.18 -20.88
N SER A 217 -14.91 28.32 -20.78
CA SER A 217 -15.39 29.47 -20.00
C SER A 217 -16.07 30.50 -20.89
N TYR A 218 -17.38 30.70 -20.71
CA TYR A 218 -18.09 31.90 -21.16
C TYR A 218 -18.42 32.74 -19.91
N MET A 219 -17.85 33.93 -19.78
CA MET A 219 -18.22 34.85 -18.71
C MET A 219 -19.26 35.87 -19.19
N LEU A 220 -20.36 36.00 -18.45
CA LEU A 220 -21.29 37.13 -18.51
C LEU A 220 -20.63 38.36 -17.82
N PRO A 221 -20.82 39.60 -18.30
CA PRO A 221 -20.16 40.76 -17.71
C PRO A 221 -20.60 40.97 -16.26
N SER A 222 -19.63 41.10 -15.34
CA SER A 222 -19.88 41.58 -13.98
C SER A 222 -20.50 42.97 -14.02
N LYS A 223 -21.66 43.16 -13.37
CA LYS A 223 -22.26 44.47 -13.14
C LYS A 223 -21.35 45.28 -12.21
N VAL A 224 -20.84 46.40 -12.71
CA VAL A 224 -20.08 47.38 -11.94
C VAL A 224 -20.95 47.92 -10.78
N PRO A 225 -20.47 47.93 -9.52
CA PRO A 225 -21.14 48.65 -8.44
C PRO A 225 -21.01 50.15 -8.71
N SER A 226 -22.15 50.84 -8.74
CA SER A 226 -22.19 52.30 -8.80
C SER A 226 -22.09 52.81 -7.37
N ASP A 227 -20.96 53.39 -6.99
CA ASP A 227 -20.91 54.34 -5.87
C ASP A 227 -19.86 55.42 -6.16
N SER A 228 -20.36 56.64 -6.33
CA SER A 228 -19.62 57.87 -6.45
C SER A 228 -19.31 58.44 -5.07
N SER A 229 -18.05 58.76 -4.78
CA SER A 229 -17.73 59.73 -3.74
C SER A 229 -16.61 60.66 -4.20
N ILE A 230 -16.93 61.94 -4.12
CA ILE A 230 -16.15 63.13 -4.43
C ILE A 230 -14.94 63.21 -3.49
N ALA A 231 -13.74 63.46 -4.03
CA ALA A 231 -12.63 64.06 -3.30
C ALA A 231 -11.75 64.88 -4.25
N GLU A 232 -11.26 65.98 -3.71
CA GLU A 232 -10.81 67.19 -4.39
C GLU A 232 -9.47 67.10 -5.13
N ASP A 233 -9.35 68.02 -6.08
CA ASP A 233 -8.21 68.38 -6.90
C ASP A 233 -7.06 68.99 -6.07
N VAL A 234 -5.87 68.37 -6.10
CA VAL A 234 -4.59 69.05 -5.88
C VAL A 234 -3.58 68.48 -6.87
N GLY A 235 -3.14 69.32 -7.80
CA GLY A 235 -2.23 68.97 -8.89
C GLY A 235 -0.79 68.62 -8.45
N GLY A 236 -0.15 67.78 -9.26
CA GLY A 236 1.26 67.45 -9.19
C GLY A 236 1.65 66.37 -10.20
N GLU A 237 2.51 66.73 -11.14
CA GLU A 237 2.98 66.01 -12.34
C GLU A 237 3.53 64.58 -12.13
N GLY A 238 3.40 63.74 -13.17
CA GLY A 238 4.50 62.88 -13.63
C GLY A 238 4.34 61.35 -13.58
N LEU A 239 4.02 60.75 -14.74
CA LEU A 239 4.35 59.39 -15.21
C LEU A 239 4.61 58.26 -14.18
N SER A 240 3.59 57.44 -13.87
CA SER A 240 3.82 56.03 -13.44
C SER A 240 2.57 55.13 -13.59
N GLY A 241 1.93 55.13 -14.76
CA GLY A 241 0.75 54.28 -15.05
C GLY A 241 0.99 53.09 -15.99
N SER A 242 2.12 53.06 -16.71
CA SER A 242 2.34 52.11 -17.81
C SER A 242 2.99 50.79 -17.39
N ASN A 243 3.60 50.72 -16.21
CA ASN A 243 4.38 49.53 -15.80
C ASN A 243 3.53 48.45 -15.12
N GLN A 244 2.40 48.79 -14.48
CA GLN A 244 1.51 47.81 -13.86
C GLN A 244 0.64 47.05 -14.87
N ALA A 245 0.13 47.73 -15.92
CA ALA A 245 -0.62 47.10 -17.00
C ALA A 245 0.27 46.22 -17.89
N SER A 246 1.51 46.65 -18.16
CA SER A 246 2.51 45.87 -18.90
C SER A 246 2.94 44.61 -18.15
N ALA A 247 3.13 44.70 -16.83
CA ALA A 247 3.45 43.55 -15.97
C ALA A 247 2.31 42.53 -15.88
N GLN A 248 1.05 42.97 -15.80
CA GLN A 248 -0.13 42.09 -15.82
C GLN A 248 -0.33 41.40 -17.17
N VAL A 249 -0.10 42.10 -18.29
CA VAL A 249 -0.20 41.52 -19.64
C VAL A 249 0.95 40.54 -19.91
N ALA A 250 2.16 40.81 -19.40
CA ALA A 250 3.29 39.90 -19.48
C ALA A 250 3.07 38.64 -18.62
N ALA A 251 2.54 38.78 -17.40
CA ALA A 251 2.19 37.65 -16.53
C ALA A 251 1.09 36.77 -17.14
N ALA A 252 0.07 37.37 -17.76
CA ALA A 252 -0.97 36.63 -18.49
C ALA A 252 -0.41 35.85 -19.68
N GLY A 253 0.51 36.43 -20.46
CA GLY A 253 1.16 35.75 -21.57
C GLY A 253 2.06 34.58 -21.16
N VAL A 254 2.72 34.66 -20.01
CA VAL A 254 3.51 33.54 -19.44
C VAL A 254 2.60 32.40 -18.98
N ASN A 255 1.46 32.72 -18.35
CA ASN A 255 0.47 31.72 -17.95
C ASN A 255 -0.14 30.97 -19.14
N ASP A 256 -0.49 31.69 -20.22
CA ASP A 256 -1.02 31.07 -21.44
C ASP A 256 0.00 30.10 -22.08
N ILE A 257 1.30 30.43 -22.06
CA ILE A 257 2.37 29.54 -22.55
C ILE A 257 2.48 28.30 -21.68
N MET A 258 2.43 28.44 -20.35
CA MET A 258 2.46 27.30 -19.43
C MET A 258 1.26 26.36 -19.62
N LEU A 259 0.07 26.90 -19.86
CA LEU A 259 -1.12 26.10 -20.15
C LEU A 259 -0.97 25.28 -21.43
N VAL A 260 -0.44 25.89 -22.50
CA VAL A 260 -0.16 25.18 -23.76
C VAL A 260 0.91 24.09 -23.56
N LYS A 261 2.00 24.38 -22.82
CA LYS A 261 2.99 23.36 -22.43
C LYS A 261 2.37 22.19 -21.68
N SER A 262 1.48 22.49 -20.74
CA SER A 262 0.83 21.47 -19.90
C SER A 262 -0.11 20.58 -20.70
N LEU A 263 -0.87 21.16 -21.63
CA LEU A 263 -1.75 20.40 -22.53
C LEU A 263 -0.94 19.53 -23.50
N LEU A 264 0.18 20.03 -24.01
CA LEU A 264 1.09 19.23 -24.85
C LEU A 264 1.62 18.03 -24.07
N ALA A 265 2.12 18.26 -22.84
CA ALA A 265 2.58 17.18 -21.97
C ALA A 265 1.46 16.17 -21.65
N ALA A 266 0.25 16.63 -21.33
CA ALA A 266 -0.89 15.77 -21.07
C ALA A 266 -1.28 14.93 -22.29
N ARG A 267 -1.23 15.51 -23.50
CA ARG A 267 -1.47 14.82 -24.77
C ARG A 267 -0.47 13.70 -24.99
N ASP A 268 0.83 13.99 -24.84
CA ASP A 268 1.90 13.01 -25.06
C ASP A 268 1.84 11.87 -24.04
N ILE A 269 1.65 12.19 -22.75
CA ILE A 269 1.51 11.20 -21.68
C ILE A 269 0.32 10.28 -21.95
N LEU A 270 -0.85 10.86 -22.28
CA LEU A 270 -2.06 10.08 -22.51
C LEU A 270 -1.93 9.18 -23.74
N LEU A 271 -1.28 9.66 -24.80
CA LEU A 271 -1.01 8.86 -26.01
C LEU A 271 -0.07 7.69 -25.69
N GLU A 272 1.02 7.93 -24.98
CA GLU A 272 1.99 6.89 -24.58
C GLU A 272 1.33 5.83 -23.68
N GLU A 273 0.61 6.25 -22.64
CA GLU A 273 -0.04 5.33 -21.71
C GLU A 273 -1.16 4.53 -22.38
N LEU A 274 -1.90 5.12 -23.32
CA LEU A 274 -2.93 4.42 -24.09
C LEU A 274 -2.32 3.33 -24.98
N GLN A 275 -1.20 3.60 -25.65
CA GLN A 275 -0.47 2.62 -26.44
C GLN A 275 0.11 1.50 -25.57
N LYS A 276 0.68 1.85 -24.42
CA LYS A 276 1.22 0.91 -23.44
C LYS A 276 0.13 -0.01 -22.88
N LEU A 277 -1.02 0.54 -22.50
CA LEU A 277 -2.18 -0.21 -22.03
C LEU A 277 -2.70 -1.16 -23.12
N SER A 278 -2.90 -0.65 -24.34
CA SER A 278 -3.34 -1.43 -25.51
C SER A 278 -2.45 -2.65 -25.74
N LYS A 279 -1.13 -2.45 -25.75
CA LYS A 279 -0.14 -3.51 -25.91
C LYS A 279 -0.14 -4.50 -24.74
N ALA A 280 -0.26 -4.00 -23.51
CA ALA A 280 -0.19 -4.83 -22.32
C ALA A 280 -1.39 -5.77 -22.17
N ILE A 281 -2.59 -5.34 -22.58
CA ILE A 281 -3.82 -6.15 -22.49
C ILE A 281 -4.18 -6.88 -23.79
N ASP A 282 -3.34 -6.74 -24.82
CA ASP A 282 -3.52 -7.31 -26.16
C ASP A 282 -4.88 -6.94 -26.77
N GLN A 283 -5.20 -5.64 -26.77
CA GLN A 283 -6.42 -5.08 -27.35
C GLN A 283 -6.08 -3.84 -28.15
N ALA A 284 -6.36 -3.87 -29.46
CA ALA A 284 -6.08 -2.76 -30.35
C ALA A 284 -6.96 -1.54 -30.04
N ILE A 285 -6.37 -0.35 -30.18
CA ILE A 285 -7.05 0.93 -30.12
C ILE A 285 -6.93 1.58 -31.48
N ASP A 286 -8.06 1.94 -32.08
CA ASP A 286 -8.06 2.62 -33.36
C ASP A 286 -7.74 4.11 -33.16
N LEU A 287 -6.49 4.47 -33.47
CA LEU A 287 -6.00 5.84 -33.48
C LEU A 287 -5.90 6.42 -34.90
N THR A 288 -6.45 5.75 -35.91
CA THR A 288 -6.36 6.18 -37.32
C THR A 288 -6.98 7.56 -37.53
N ASP A 289 -8.11 7.82 -36.88
CA ASP A 289 -8.78 9.12 -36.90
C ASP A 289 -7.96 10.23 -36.21
N PHE A 290 -7.23 9.91 -35.14
CA PHE A 290 -6.34 10.86 -34.46
C PHE A 290 -5.16 11.23 -35.37
N ILE A 291 -4.48 10.22 -35.91
CA ILE A 291 -3.30 10.40 -36.77
C ILE A 291 -3.66 11.15 -38.05
N SER A 292 -4.81 10.86 -38.65
CA SER A 292 -5.22 11.46 -39.92
C SER A 292 -5.79 12.89 -39.81
N LYS A 293 -6.39 13.26 -38.67
CA LYS A 293 -7.12 14.54 -38.52
C LYS A 293 -6.49 15.52 -37.54
N MET A 294 -5.66 15.04 -36.61
CA MET A 294 -5.26 15.84 -35.45
C MET A 294 -3.75 15.79 -35.12
N ASP A 295 -3.00 14.81 -35.62
CA ASP A 295 -1.54 14.69 -35.41
C ASP A 295 -0.75 15.43 -36.51
N ASP A 296 -0.66 16.76 -36.42
CA ASP A 296 0.16 17.56 -37.33
C ASP A 296 1.62 17.65 -36.82
N THR A 297 2.43 16.68 -37.22
CA THR A 297 3.87 16.61 -36.88
C THR A 297 4.67 17.90 -37.16
N LYS A 298 4.24 18.75 -38.11
CA LYS A 298 4.90 20.05 -38.38
C LYS A 298 4.51 21.11 -37.36
N PHE A 299 3.28 21.05 -36.86
CA PHE A 299 2.80 21.92 -35.79
C PHE A 299 3.52 21.62 -34.47
N ASP A 300 3.74 20.34 -34.18
CA ASP A 300 4.44 19.88 -32.97
C ASP A 300 5.91 20.29 -32.96
N SER A 301 6.64 20.15 -34.08
CA SER A 301 8.03 20.60 -34.17
C SER A 301 8.17 22.11 -33.97
N PHE A 302 7.24 22.89 -34.55
CA PHE A 302 7.22 24.34 -34.40
C PHE A 302 6.92 24.77 -32.96
N LEU A 303 5.98 24.11 -32.28
CA LEU A 303 5.69 24.40 -30.88
C LEU A 303 6.87 24.01 -29.99
N GLN A 304 7.47 22.84 -30.19
CA GLN A 304 8.61 22.39 -29.38
C GLN A 304 9.81 23.33 -29.51
N GLU A 305 10.17 23.76 -30.71
CA GLU A 305 11.27 24.73 -30.93
C GLU A 305 11.01 26.08 -30.23
N ASN A 306 9.80 26.62 -30.35
CA ASN A 306 9.43 27.91 -29.76
C ASN A 306 9.30 27.84 -28.22
N LEU A 307 8.84 26.71 -27.68
CA LEU A 307 8.66 26.49 -26.25
C LEU A 307 9.99 26.23 -25.52
N VAL A 308 10.96 25.59 -26.20
CA VAL A 308 12.34 25.41 -25.71
C VAL A 308 13.12 26.72 -25.70
N ALA A 309 12.94 27.57 -26.73
CA ALA A 309 13.54 28.90 -26.77
C ALA A 309 13.06 29.83 -25.63
N ALA A 310 11.83 29.63 -25.14
CA ALA A 310 11.28 30.37 -24.00
C ALA A 310 11.89 29.94 -22.65
N ASP A 311 12.22 28.65 -22.46
CA ASP A 311 12.81 28.15 -21.19
C ASP A 311 14.23 28.65 -20.95
N ALA A 312 15.01 28.88 -22.02
CA ALA A 312 16.35 29.44 -21.93
C ALA A 312 16.40 30.87 -21.34
N LYS A 313 15.27 31.60 -21.34
CA LYS A 313 15.13 32.93 -20.75
C LYS A 313 14.60 32.92 -19.31
N VAL A 314 13.90 31.88 -18.88
CA VAL A 314 13.28 31.79 -17.54
C VAL A 314 14.24 31.19 -16.50
N SER A 315 15.21 30.36 -16.92
CA SER A 315 16.19 29.70 -16.04
C SER A 315 17.38 30.59 -15.56
N GLY A 316 17.24 31.91 -15.59
CA GLY A 316 18.28 32.88 -15.21
C GLY A 316 18.47 33.06 -13.70
N GLN A 317 18.63 32.00 -12.91
CA GLN A 317 19.11 32.11 -11.52
C GLN A 317 19.78 30.82 -11.06
N GLY A 318 21.11 30.89 -10.87
CA GLY A 318 21.90 29.96 -10.05
C GLY A 318 22.30 28.61 -10.66
N LYS A 319 23.51 28.53 -11.22
CA LYS A 319 24.28 27.27 -11.29
C LYS A 319 25.65 27.45 -10.61
N PRO A 320 26.12 26.50 -9.80
CA PRO A 320 27.52 26.46 -9.39
C PRO A 320 28.38 25.81 -10.48
N GLN A 321 29.60 26.32 -10.59
CA GLN A 321 30.64 25.97 -11.55
C GLN A 321 31.17 24.54 -11.36
N ASN A 322 31.54 23.89 -12.48
CA ASN A 322 32.83 23.21 -12.65
C ASN A 322 33.09 22.98 -14.15
N GLY A 323 34.32 23.27 -14.58
CA GLY A 323 34.68 23.45 -15.99
C GLY A 323 35.40 22.28 -16.66
N LEU A 324 35.59 22.40 -17.98
CA LEU A 324 36.88 22.19 -18.69
C LEU A 324 36.80 22.69 -20.15
N GLU A 325 37.76 23.56 -20.49
CA GLU A 325 38.49 23.82 -21.75
C GLU A 325 37.86 23.77 -23.18
N LYS A 326 37.80 24.98 -23.77
CA LYS A 326 38.31 25.44 -25.09
C LYS A 326 38.42 24.45 -26.27
N VAL A 327 37.74 24.79 -27.38
CA VAL A 327 38.36 24.99 -28.72
C VAL A 327 37.67 26.16 -29.44
N ASN A 328 38.49 27.06 -29.99
CA ASN A 328 38.12 28.28 -30.72
C ASN A 328 37.45 28.00 -32.08
N GLY A 329 36.48 28.85 -32.44
CA GLY A 329 35.99 29.03 -33.80
C GLY A 329 35.21 30.35 -33.89
N THR A 330 35.91 31.44 -34.16
CA THR A 330 35.35 32.78 -34.33
C THR A 330 34.48 32.82 -35.59
N SER A 331 33.18 33.04 -35.42
CA SER A 331 32.33 33.61 -36.47
C SER A 331 31.42 34.63 -35.81
N GLU A 332 31.69 35.90 -36.13
CA GLU A 332 30.85 37.04 -35.81
C GLU A 332 29.45 36.81 -36.38
N PHE A 333 28.45 36.70 -35.50
CA PHE A 333 27.06 36.95 -35.87
C PHE A 333 26.56 38.11 -35.03
N GLY A 334 26.14 39.15 -35.75
CA GLY A 334 25.67 40.41 -35.20
C GLY A 334 24.50 40.22 -34.24
N SER A 335 24.51 41.09 -33.24
CA SER A 335 23.35 41.47 -32.43
C SER A 335 22.10 41.69 -33.30
N GLY A 336 21.10 40.82 -33.15
CA GLY A 336 19.75 41.11 -33.65
C GLY A 336 18.97 39.95 -34.28
N GLU A 337 18.75 38.85 -33.56
CA GLU A 337 17.58 38.00 -33.82
C GLU A 337 16.75 37.85 -32.54
N LEU A 338 15.87 38.83 -32.34
CA LEU A 338 14.71 38.73 -31.46
C LEU A 338 13.80 37.62 -32.01
N LEU A 339 13.88 36.40 -31.46
CA LEU A 339 12.85 35.38 -31.67
C LEU A 339 11.50 35.97 -31.24
N ARG A 340 10.56 36.06 -32.21
CA ARG A 340 9.22 36.61 -31.99
C ARG A 340 8.50 35.77 -30.92
N PRO A 341 7.94 36.36 -29.86
CA PRO A 341 6.95 35.69 -29.04
C PRO A 341 5.82 35.20 -29.96
N LEU A 342 5.34 33.95 -29.77
CA LEU A 342 4.14 33.45 -30.42
C LEU A 342 3.06 34.54 -30.36
N SER A 343 2.43 34.85 -31.50
CA SER A 343 1.33 35.81 -31.49
C SER A 343 0.23 35.27 -30.58
N ARG A 344 -0.46 36.15 -29.85
CA ARG A 344 -1.55 35.74 -28.96
C ARG A 344 -2.60 34.86 -29.66
N GLY A 345 -2.83 35.10 -30.96
CA GLY A 345 -3.70 34.27 -31.80
C GLY A 345 -3.12 32.88 -32.10
N ALA A 346 -1.81 32.76 -32.32
CA ALA A 346 -1.16 31.45 -32.49
C ALA A 346 -1.27 30.61 -31.21
N LEU A 347 -1.04 31.22 -30.04
CA LEU A 347 -1.11 30.54 -28.75
C LEU A 347 -2.53 30.04 -28.43
N GLN A 348 -3.55 30.86 -28.72
CA GLN A 348 -4.95 30.46 -28.58
C GLN A 348 -5.35 29.33 -29.53
N ASN A 349 -4.87 29.36 -30.78
CA ASN A 349 -5.09 28.28 -31.74
C ASN A 349 -4.44 26.97 -31.29
N SER A 350 -3.19 27.03 -30.78
CA SER A 350 -2.50 25.89 -30.20
C SER A 350 -3.22 25.33 -28.99
N PHE A 351 -3.67 26.18 -28.09
CA PHE A 351 -4.46 25.78 -26.93
C PHE A 351 -5.75 25.04 -27.33
N HIS A 352 -6.48 25.57 -28.31
CA HIS A 352 -7.70 24.91 -28.77
C HIS A 352 -7.42 23.58 -29.49
N SER A 353 -6.43 23.54 -30.39
CA SER A 353 -6.03 22.32 -31.10
C SER A 353 -5.59 21.21 -30.13
N LEU A 354 -4.68 21.53 -29.21
CA LEU A 354 -4.20 20.58 -28.20
C LEU A 354 -5.32 20.16 -27.25
N GLY A 355 -6.17 21.09 -26.81
CA GLY A 355 -7.31 20.77 -25.97
C GLY A 355 -8.28 19.78 -26.63
N ASP A 356 -8.54 19.94 -27.93
CA ASP A 356 -9.42 19.06 -28.68
C ASP A 356 -8.76 17.68 -28.91
N GLN A 357 -7.43 17.64 -29.12
CA GLN A 357 -6.64 16.41 -29.18
C GLN A 357 -6.69 15.61 -27.87
N VAL A 358 -6.42 16.25 -26.73
CA VAL A 358 -6.46 15.58 -25.42
C VAL A 358 -7.86 15.06 -25.14
N LEU A 359 -8.89 15.86 -25.42
CA LEU A 359 -10.29 15.45 -25.24
C LEU A 359 -10.64 14.21 -26.10
N TYR A 360 -10.15 14.15 -27.34
CA TYR A 360 -10.34 12.99 -28.21
C TYR A 360 -9.69 11.73 -27.61
N LEU A 361 -8.41 11.83 -27.22
CA LEU A 361 -7.67 10.72 -26.62
C LEU A 361 -8.31 10.26 -25.31
N TRP A 362 -8.78 11.20 -24.49
CA TRP A 362 -9.41 10.92 -23.21
C TRP A 362 -10.73 10.17 -23.36
N ASN A 363 -11.60 10.61 -24.27
CA ASN A 363 -12.83 9.89 -24.58
C ASN A 363 -12.57 8.51 -25.20
N THR A 364 -11.53 8.40 -26.02
CA THR A 364 -11.07 7.10 -26.57
C THR A 364 -10.65 6.17 -25.44
N PHE A 365 -9.84 6.66 -24.49
CA PHE A 365 -9.44 5.91 -23.30
C PHE A 365 -10.65 5.47 -22.47
N LEU A 366 -11.58 6.36 -22.15
CA LEU A 366 -12.75 6.03 -21.32
C LEU A 366 -13.63 4.96 -21.95
N ASN A 367 -13.81 5.01 -23.28
CA ASN A 367 -14.52 3.97 -24.02
C ASN A 367 -13.73 2.65 -24.00
N PHE A 368 -12.43 2.69 -24.27
CA PHE A 368 -11.55 1.52 -24.21
C PHE A 368 -11.58 0.85 -22.82
N HIS A 369 -11.48 1.65 -21.76
CA HIS A 369 -11.59 1.20 -20.38
C HIS A 369 -12.93 0.51 -20.13
N ARG A 370 -14.04 1.08 -20.61
CA ARG A 370 -15.39 0.48 -20.45
C ARG A 370 -15.48 -0.94 -20.98
N PHE A 371 -14.91 -1.21 -22.15
CA PHE A 371 -14.93 -2.55 -22.75
C PHE A 371 -13.89 -3.50 -22.17
N ASN A 372 -12.85 -2.98 -21.51
CA ASN A 372 -11.69 -3.77 -21.05
C ASN A 372 -11.41 -3.68 -19.54
N LYS A 373 -12.35 -3.17 -18.75
CA LYS A 373 -12.20 -2.85 -17.32
C LYS A 373 -11.48 -3.91 -16.47
N THR A 374 -11.81 -5.19 -16.66
CA THR A 374 -11.20 -6.30 -15.90
C THR A 374 -9.74 -6.50 -16.26
N LYS A 375 -9.41 -6.48 -17.57
CA LYS A 375 -8.02 -6.60 -18.04
C LYS A 375 -7.19 -5.38 -17.62
N VAL A 376 -7.77 -4.19 -17.70
CA VAL A 376 -7.13 -2.95 -17.24
C VAL A 376 -6.87 -3.00 -15.73
N LEU A 377 -7.83 -3.45 -14.92
CA LEU A 377 -7.64 -3.67 -13.48
C LEU A 377 -6.49 -4.63 -13.21
N GLU A 378 -6.48 -5.80 -13.84
CA GLU A 378 -5.44 -6.81 -13.65
C GLU A 378 -4.05 -6.26 -13.97
N TYR A 379 -3.90 -5.59 -15.10
CA TYR A 379 -2.65 -4.97 -15.50
C TYR A 379 -2.19 -3.86 -14.52
N LEU A 380 -3.10 -2.96 -14.13
CA LEU A 380 -2.78 -1.86 -13.20
C LEU A 380 -2.47 -2.39 -11.80
N ARG A 381 -3.17 -3.42 -11.33
CA ARG A 381 -2.90 -4.08 -10.04
C ARG A 381 -1.54 -4.78 -10.03
N ASP A 382 -1.17 -5.46 -11.11
CA ASP A 382 0.14 -6.11 -11.22
C ASP A 382 1.28 -5.09 -11.30
N THR A 383 1.05 -3.96 -11.97
CA THR A 383 1.98 -2.82 -12.00
C THR A 383 2.13 -2.21 -10.60
N TRP A 384 1.00 -1.92 -9.94
CA TRP A 384 0.96 -1.41 -8.57
C TRP A 384 1.69 -2.34 -7.59
N ALA A 385 1.51 -3.66 -7.68
CA ALA A 385 2.17 -4.60 -6.79
C ALA A 385 3.70 -4.59 -6.93
N LYS A 386 4.22 -4.39 -8.15
CA LYS A 386 5.66 -4.25 -8.40
C LYS A 386 6.19 -2.93 -7.84
N ASP A 387 5.49 -1.84 -8.12
CA ASP A 387 5.91 -0.49 -7.70
C ASP A 387 5.86 -0.35 -6.18
N ARG A 388 4.80 -0.86 -5.53
CA ARG A 388 4.68 -0.85 -4.07
C ARG A 388 5.77 -1.63 -3.37
N LYS A 389 6.20 -2.78 -3.92
CA LYS A 389 7.33 -3.53 -3.35
C LYS A 389 8.60 -2.68 -3.34
N ALA A 390 8.84 -1.88 -4.40
CA ALA A 390 9.95 -0.96 -4.47
C ALA A 390 9.78 0.21 -3.48
N GLU A 391 8.60 0.82 -3.40
CA GLU A 391 8.34 1.91 -2.45
C GLU A 391 8.47 1.46 -1.00
N TRP A 392 7.92 0.31 -0.63
CA TRP A 392 8.00 -0.19 0.74
C TRP A 392 9.41 -0.60 1.14
N SER A 393 10.30 -0.87 0.18
CA SER A 393 11.71 -1.14 0.47
C SER A 393 12.39 0.02 1.22
N ILE A 394 11.82 1.23 1.18
CA ILE A 394 12.26 2.38 1.99
C ILE A 394 12.31 2.03 3.49
N TRP A 395 11.37 1.24 4.00
CA TRP A 395 11.31 0.85 5.42
C TRP A 395 11.89 -0.55 5.70
N MET A 396 12.41 -1.23 4.68
CA MET A 396 12.92 -2.60 4.77
C MET A 396 14.45 -2.60 4.64
N VAL A 397 15.14 -3.14 5.64
CA VAL A 397 16.60 -3.25 5.66
C VAL A 397 17.01 -4.70 5.50
N TYR A 398 17.50 -5.07 4.33
CA TYR A 398 17.90 -6.46 4.04
C TYR A 398 19.34 -6.73 4.47
N SER A 399 19.58 -7.91 5.04
CA SER A 399 20.90 -8.43 5.40
C SER A 399 20.96 -9.93 5.09
N LYS A 400 22.10 -10.38 4.58
CA LYS A 400 22.38 -11.81 4.38
C LYS A 400 23.25 -12.27 5.54
N VAL A 401 22.82 -13.31 6.24
CA VAL A 401 23.52 -13.84 7.41
C VAL A 401 23.82 -15.31 7.16
N GLU A 402 25.03 -15.74 7.48
CA GLU A 402 25.38 -17.16 7.43
C GLU A 402 24.73 -17.89 8.61
N MET A 403 24.19 -19.08 8.36
CA MET A 403 23.63 -19.92 9.41
C MET A 403 24.72 -20.22 10.43
N PRO A 404 24.55 -19.84 11.71
CA PRO A 404 25.59 -20.05 12.71
C PRO A 404 26.02 -21.51 12.74
N HIS A 405 27.32 -21.77 12.72
CA HIS A 405 27.86 -23.09 12.98
C HIS A 405 27.50 -23.52 14.41
N HIS A 406 27.50 -24.83 14.66
CA HIS A 406 27.25 -25.39 15.98
C HIS A 406 28.10 -24.66 17.03
N PHE A 407 27.46 -24.04 18.01
CA PHE A 407 28.17 -23.29 19.03
C PHE A 407 28.94 -24.27 19.93
N ILE A 408 30.26 -24.10 20.03
CA ILE A 408 31.14 -24.94 20.85
C ILE A 408 31.37 -24.24 22.18
N ASN A 409 31.16 -24.96 23.28
CA ASN A 409 31.46 -24.44 24.61
C ASN A 409 32.98 -24.35 24.83
N GLY A 410 33.50 -23.16 25.11
CA GLY A 410 34.91 -22.93 25.43
C GLY A 410 35.26 -23.35 26.85
N GLY A 411 35.25 -24.64 27.16
CA GLY A 411 35.71 -25.19 28.44
C GLY A 411 36.74 -26.29 28.18
N GLY A 412 37.98 -26.08 28.62
CA GLY A 412 39.06 -27.05 28.48
C GLY A 412 38.89 -28.24 29.42
N ASP A 413 39.17 -29.44 28.89
CA ASP A 413 39.53 -30.60 29.68
C ASP A 413 41.02 -30.89 29.46
N GLU A 414 41.76 -30.98 30.56
CA GLU A 414 43.11 -31.51 30.62
C GLU A 414 43.07 -33.03 30.41
N SER A 415 43.58 -33.51 29.27
CA SER A 415 44.51 -34.66 29.24
C SER A 415 45.07 -34.92 27.84
N SER A 416 46.41 -34.83 27.78
CA SER A 416 47.36 -35.51 26.87
C SER A 416 47.31 -35.32 25.34
N HIS A 417 48.24 -34.48 24.90
CA HIS A 417 49.21 -34.61 23.80
C HIS A 417 48.80 -35.02 22.36
N SER A 418 49.28 -34.16 21.45
CA SER A 418 49.77 -34.41 20.09
C SER A 418 48.85 -34.12 18.89
N ALA A 419 49.48 -33.42 17.93
CA ALA A 419 49.13 -33.17 16.53
C ALA A 419 48.18 -31.99 16.23
N GLY A 420 48.78 -30.97 15.60
CA GLY A 420 48.14 -29.70 15.30
C GLY A 420 47.04 -29.81 14.25
N HIS A 421 45.86 -29.35 14.64
CA HIS A 421 44.87 -28.80 13.72
C HIS A 421 44.47 -27.41 14.20
N ARG A 422 44.54 -26.45 13.26
CA ARG A 422 44.15 -25.05 13.40
C ARG A 422 42.87 -24.90 14.23
N ARG A 423 43.01 -24.31 15.42
CA ARG A 423 41.90 -23.65 16.14
C ARG A 423 41.25 -22.64 15.20
N VAL A 424 40.04 -22.91 14.73
CA VAL A 424 39.18 -21.87 14.17
C VAL A 424 38.37 -21.29 15.33
N SER A 425 38.91 -20.23 15.93
CA SER A 425 38.21 -19.40 16.91
C SER A 425 37.10 -18.63 16.20
N THR A 426 35.85 -19.01 16.40
CA THR A 426 34.67 -18.19 16.04
C THR A 426 33.76 -17.99 17.25
N MET A 427 34.35 -17.71 18.42
CA MET A 427 33.68 -16.87 19.41
C MET A 427 34.12 -15.44 19.14
N TRP A 428 33.47 -14.77 18.19
CA TRP A 428 33.47 -13.31 18.25
C TRP A 428 32.73 -12.97 19.53
N LYS A 429 33.45 -12.45 20.53
CA LYS A 429 32.85 -11.79 21.69
C LYS A 429 31.78 -10.85 21.13
N LEU A 430 30.51 -11.09 21.44
CA LEU A 430 29.47 -10.09 21.19
C LEU A 430 29.85 -8.86 22.04
N THR A 431 30.43 -7.86 21.39
CA THR A 431 30.84 -6.61 22.03
C THR A 431 29.61 -5.80 22.44
N ASP A 432 28.52 -5.90 21.68
CA ASP A 432 27.26 -5.18 21.88
C ASP A 432 26.05 -6.12 22.00
N ASP A 433 25.00 -5.69 22.71
CA ASP A 433 23.74 -6.41 22.84
C ASP A 433 22.97 -6.40 21.49
N PRO A 434 22.68 -7.57 20.87
CA PRO A 434 21.99 -7.65 19.57
C PRO A 434 20.66 -6.88 19.51
N ALA A 435 19.92 -6.84 20.62
CA ALA A 435 18.66 -6.10 20.69
C ALA A 435 18.92 -4.58 20.56
N GLN A 436 19.91 -4.06 21.28
CA GLN A 436 20.31 -2.66 21.20
C GLN A 436 20.89 -2.31 19.83
N THR A 437 21.69 -3.18 19.22
CA THR A 437 22.22 -2.98 17.87
C THR A 437 21.09 -2.90 16.84
N ALA A 438 20.12 -3.83 16.88
CA ALA A 438 18.97 -3.81 15.98
C ALA A 438 18.09 -2.56 16.18
N ALA A 439 17.82 -2.18 17.43
CA ALA A 439 17.07 -0.97 17.74
C ALA A 439 17.78 0.31 17.25
N THR A 440 19.09 0.42 17.50
CA THR A 440 19.89 1.57 17.05
C THR A 440 19.94 1.65 15.53
N ARG A 441 20.11 0.52 14.85
CA ARG A 441 20.08 0.44 13.39
C ARG A 441 18.74 0.91 12.82
N ALA A 442 17.63 0.45 13.40
CA ALA A 442 16.30 0.86 12.97
C ALA A 442 16.05 2.35 13.20
N GLU A 443 16.48 2.89 14.34
CA GLU A 443 16.32 4.32 14.67
C GLU A 443 17.16 5.23 13.75
N LEU A 444 18.40 4.83 13.44
CA LEU A 444 19.22 5.55 12.46
C LEU A 444 18.57 5.55 11.07
N HIS A 445 17.98 4.42 10.68
CA HIS A 445 17.26 4.31 9.41
C HIS A 445 16.01 5.20 9.37
N ARG A 446 15.21 5.21 10.44
CA ARG A 446 14.04 6.10 10.60
C ARG A 446 14.42 7.58 10.46
N ARG A 447 15.53 8.00 11.10
CA ARG A 447 16.04 9.39 10.98
C ARG A 447 16.47 9.72 9.55
N SER A 448 17.04 8.76 8.83
CA SER A 448 17.36 8.95 7.41
C SER A 448 16.11 9.17 6.58
N ILE A 449 15.05 8.37 6.81
CA ILE A 449 13.76 8.52 6.12
C ILE A 449 13.13 9.89 6.40
N ALA A 450 13.16 10.36 7.64
CA ALA A 450 12.63 11.69 8.00
C ALA A 450 13.32 12.85 7.26
N GLN A 451 14.54 12.65 6.75
CA GLN A 451 15.28 13.62 5.93
C GLN A 451 15.09 13.41 4.42
N MET A 452 14.47 12.31 4.00
CA MET A 452 14.23 12.03 2.58
C MET A 452 13.11 12.91 2.03
N LYS A 453 13.37 13.54 0.88
CA LYS A 453 12.31 14.17 0.08
C LYS A 453 11.69 13.12 -0.84
N ILE A 454 10.58 12.54 -0.42
CA ILE A 454 9.81 11.57 -1.23
C ILE A 454 9.02 12.36 -2.30
N ASN A 455 9.68 12.69 -3.41
CA ASN A 455 9.05 13.30 -4.57
C ASN A 455 8.69 12.19 -5.59
N ASN A 456 7.62 11.45 -5.28
CA ASN A 456 7.11 10.43 -6.18
C ASN A 456 6.09 11.05 -7.15
N GLY A 457 6.14 10.66 -8.43
CA GLY A 457 5.12 11.03 -9.43
C GLY A 457 3.85 10.20 -9.33
N SER A 458 3.82 9.14 -8.52
CA SER A 458 2.66 8.28 -8.32
C SER A 458 1.76 8.76 -7.18
N ILE A 459 0.53 8.23 -7.14
CA ILE A 459 -0.42 8.43 -6.03
C ILE A 459 0.18 7.86 -4.73
N GLN A 460 0.06 8.64 -3.66
CA GLN A 460 0.57 8.33 -2.32
C GLN A 460 -0.60 7.90 -1.42
N ASP A 461 -0.47 6.75 -0.76
CA ASP A 461 -1.40 6.27 0.27
C ASP A 461 -1.08 6.99 1.58
N MET A 462 -2.00 7.78 2.10
CA MET A 462 -1.75 8.62 3.28
C MET A 462 -1.60 7.81 4.58
N HIS A 463 -2.06 6.56 4.64
CA HIS A 463 -1.75 5.68 5.77
C HIS A 463 -0.26 5.31 5.85
N ILE A 464 0.49 5.48 4.75
CA ILE A 464 1.93 5.20 4.67
C ILE A 464 2.73 6.50 4.58
N PHE A 465 2.30 7.42 3.72
CA PHE A 465 3.06 8.64 3.38
C PHE A 465 2.61 9.88 4.16
N GLY A 466 1.53 9.81 4.94
CA GLY A 466 1.10 10.92 5.79
C GLY A 466 2.10 11.21 6.91
N ASP A 467 2.64 10.17 7.53
CA ASP A 467 3.80 10.24 8.43
C ASP A 467 4.76 9.08 8.15
N PRO A 468 5.73 9.25 7.23
CA PRO A 468 6.71 8.22 6.93
C PRO A 468 7.54 7.75 8.12
N SER A 469 7.64 8.55 9.19
CA SER A 469 8.44 8.25 10.37
C SER A 469 7.73 7.32 11.37
N SER A 470 6.39 7.31 11.35
CA SER A 470 5.57 6.43 12.19
C SER A 470 5.48 5.00 11.66
N ILE A 471 5.92 4.77 10.43
CA ILE A 471 5.90 3.45 9.78
C ILE A 471 6.96 2.53 10.40
N PRO A 472 6.62 1.26 10.70
CA PRO A 472 7.56 0.32 11.30
C PRO A 472 8.75 0.04 10.37
N ILE A 473 9.95 0.01 10.94
CA ILE A 473 11.17 -0.43 10.24
C ILE A 473 11.30 -1.93 10.39
N VAL A 474 11.53 -2.63 9.28
CA VAL A 474 11.72 -4.09 9.27
C VAL A 474 13.13 -4.43 8.81
N ILE A 475 13.91 -5.03 9.69
CA ILE A 475 15.24 -5.55 9.35
C ILE A 475 15.08 -7.03 9.00
N VAL A 476 15.33 -7.38 7.74
CA VAL A 476 15.17 -8.74 7.22
C VAL A 476 16.53 -9.42 7.10
N GLU A 477 16.74 -10.47 7.88
CA GLU A 477 17.90 -11.34 7.79
C GLU A 477 17.53 -12.63 7.07
N ARG A 478 18.03 -12.79 5.84
CA ARG A 478 17.94 -14.06 5.14
C ARG A 478 19.11 -14.93 5.54
N VAL A 479 18.81 -16.05 6.19
CA VAL A 479 19.83 -16.95 6.74
C VAL A 479 20.16 -18.04 5.72
N LEU A 480 21.43 -18.12 5.31
CA LEU A 480 21.91 -19.06 4.31
C LEU A 480 22.71 -20.19 4.96
N ASN A 481 22.43 -21.43 4.60
CA ASN A 481 23.28 -22.56 5.00
C ASN A 481 24.65 -22.44 4.33
N ALA A 482 25.72 -22.50 5.12
CA ALA A 482 27.08 -22.56 4.60
C ALA A 482 27.24 -23.78 3.64
N PRO A 483 27.86 -23.62 2.46
CA PRO A 483 28.17 -24.77 1.61
C PRO A 483 29.13 -25.69 2.36
N ARG A 484 28.77 -26.97 2.53
CA ARG A 484 29.79 -27.99 2.83
C ARG A 484 30.78 -27.95 1.67
N ARG A 485 32.06 -27.67 1.94
CA ARG A 485 33.13 -27.56 0.94
C ARG A 485 33.06 -28.71 -0.07
N THR A 486 32.47 -28.44 -1.23
CA THR A 486 32.67 -29.20 -2.45
C THR A 486 33.31 -28.23 -3.43
N THR A 487 34.52 -28.57 -3.87
CA THR A 487 35.31 -27.85 -4.86
C THR A 487 34.54 -27.77 -6.18
N SER A 488 33.76 -26.71 -6.35
CA SER A 488 33.16 -26.30 -7.62
C SER A 488 32.81 -24.82 -7.49
N GLU A 489 33.80 -23.98 -7.80
CA GLU A 489 33.60 -22.57 -8.05
C GLU A 489 32.76 -22.47 -9.33
N ASN A 490 31.45 -22.17 -9.20
CA ASN A 490 30.61 -21.42 -10.17
C ASN A 490 29.09 -21.60 -9.99
N SER A 491 28.58 -22.27 -8.95
CA SER A 491 27.12 -22.37 -8.71
C SER A 491 26.54 -21.25 -7.82
N TYR A 492 27.39 -20.40 -7.23
CA TYR A 492 27.01 -19.45 -6.17
C TYR A 492 26.11 -18.28 -6.61
N LEU A 493 26.06 -17.96 -7.91
CA LEU A 493 25.30 -16.82 -8.42
C LEU A 493 23.88 -17.17 -8.90
N ARG A 494 23.55 -18.46 -9.10
CA ARG A 494 22.26 -18.86 -9.69
C ARG A 494 21.06 -18.76 -8.75
N ASN A 495 21.27 -18.76 -7.44
CA ASN A 495 20.19 -18.69 -6.43
C ASN A 495 19.91 -17.26 -5.92
N LEU A 496 20.68 -16.26 -6.36
CA LEU A 496 20.38 -14.85 -6.10
C LEU A 496 19.16 -14.39 -6.89
N ASP A 497 18.98 -14.92 -8.10
CA ASP A 497 17.96 -14.46 -9.06
C ASP A 497 16.58 -15.08 -8.82
N VAL A 498 16.46 -16.16 -8.05
CA VAL A 498 15.18 -16.87 -7.85
C VAL A 498 14.18 -16.09 -6.98
N ILE A 499 14.64 -15.12 -6.18
CA ILE A 499 13.77 -14.25 -5.36
C ILE A 499 13.77 -12.79 -5.86
N ASN A 500 14.77 -12.40 -6.66
CA ASN A 500 14.93 -11.04 -7.15
C ASN A 500 14.58 -10.85 -8.65
N SER A 501 14.33 -11.91 -9.41
CA SER A 501 13.96 -11.81 -10.84
C SER A 501 12.56 -12.38 -11.10
N PRO A 502 11.62 -11.59 -11.66
CA PRO A 502 10.32 -12.08 -12.09
C PRO A 502 10.43 -12.67 -13.50
N GLY A 503 10.06 -13.95 -13.65
CA GLY A 503 9.82 -14.55 -14.97
C GLY A 503 10.82 -15.62 -15.38
N LEU A 504 10.74 -16.80 -14.77
CA LEU A 504 11.11 -18.05 -15.48
C LEU A 504 10.37 -19.25 -14.87
N LEU A 505 9.04 -19.20 -14.90
CA LEU A 505 8.19 -20.40 -14.88
C LEU A 505 7.58 -20.58 -16.27
N SER A 506 8.41 -20.57 -17.31
CA SER A 506 8.10 -21.14 -18.62
C SER A 506 9.37 -21.77 -19.15
N GLY A 507 9.44 -23.10 -19.06
CA GLY A 507 10.60 -23.86 -19.49
C GLY A 507 10.77 -23.79 -21.01
N SER A 508 11.88 -23.21 -21.45
CA SER A 508 12.49 -23.51 -22.74
C SER A 508 13.93 -23.92 -22.48
N GLY A 509 14.15 -25.23 -22.37
CA GLY A 509 15.47 -25.86 -22.38
C GLY A 509 15.44 -26.95 -23.44
N SER A 510 16.19 -26.71 -24.52
CA SER A 510 16.37 -27.67 -25.61
C SER A 510 17.22 -28.86 -25.13
N GLU A 511 16.61 -30.03 -25.01
CA GLU A 511 17.32 -31.30 -25.12
C GLU A 511 16.58 -32.20 -26.11
N SER A 512 17.28 -32.54 -27.19
CA SER A 512 16.78 -33.36 -28.29
C SER A 512 16.98 -34.85 -28.03
N LEU A 513 15.92 -35.63 -28.34
CA LEU A 513 15.83 -37.09 -28.57
C LEU A 513 16.06 -38.00 -27.33
N ASN A 514 15.10 -38.83 -26.88
CA ASN A 514 14.34 -39.81 -27.68
C ASN A 514 12.95 -40.16 -27.09
N LYS A 515 11.99 -40.35 -28.01
CA LYS A 515 10.61 -40.82 -27.82
C LYS A 515 10.53 -42.16 -27.06
N ARG A 516 9.58 -42.26 -26.12
CA ARG A 516 8.44 -43.18 -26.24
C ARG A 516 7.23 -42.66 -25.45
N SER A 517 6.13 -42.54 -26.19
CA SER A 517 4.84 -42.01 -25.80
C SER A 517 4.08 -42.92 -24.83
N SER A 518 3.63 -42.35 -23.71
CA SER A 518 2.39 -42.80 -23.06
C SER A 518 1.56 -41.56 -22.74
N TYR A 519 0.47 -41.38 -23.47
CA TYR A 519 -0.51 -40.32 -23.23
C TYR A 519 -1.31 -40.68 -21.96
N SER A 520 -0.86 -40.18 -20.81
CA SER A 520 -1.74 -39.95 -19.67
C SER A 520 -1.71 -38.47 -19.34
N SER A 521 -2.81 -37.77 -19.64
CA SER A 521 -3.03 -36.41 -19.14
C SER A 521 -2.89 -36.42 -17.62
N PRO A 522 -2.04 -35.57 -16.99
CA PRO A 522 -2.01 -35.49 -15.54
C PRO A 522 -3.36 -34.94 -15.09
N LYS A 523 -4.14 -35.74 -14.37
CA LYS A 523 -5.32 -35.25 -13.65
C LYS A 523 -4.82 -34.14 -12.72
N LYS A 524 -5.12 -32.86 -13.03
CA LYS A 524 -4.77 -31.69 -12.20
C LYS A 524 -5.53 -31.82 -10.86
N GLY A 525 -4.95 -32.52 -9.89
CA GLY A 525 -5.49 -32.57 -8.53
C GLY A 525 -5.37 -31.21 -7.85
N ARG A 526 -6.29 -30.91 -6.93
CA ARG A 526 -6.31 -29.64 -6.20
C ARG A 526 -5.30 -29.66 -5.06
N VAL A 527 -4.59 -28.56 -4.84
CA VAL A 527 -3.74 -28.36 -3.66
C VAL A 527 -4.59 -27.75 -2.55
N LEU A 528 -4.73 -28.46 -1.42
CA LEU A 528 -5.43 -27.96 -0.25
C LEU A 528 -4.44 -27.19 0.63
N LYS A 529 -4.69 -25.89 0.81
CA LYS A 529 -3.84 -25.02 1.63
C LYS A 529 -4.59 -24.65 2.90
N ILE A 530 -3.97 -24.89 4.04
CA ILE A 530 -4.54 -24.65 5.35
C ILE A 530 -3.57 -23.82 6.19
N VAL A 531 -4.10 -22.80 6.87
CA VAL A 531 -3.34 -21.99 7.83
C VAL A 531 -4.01 -22.06 9.20
N VAL A 532 -3.25 -22.44 10.22
CA VAL A 532 -3.71 -22.50 11.61
C VAL A 532 -3.12 -21.32 12.37
N PHE A 533 -3.97 -20.51 12.98
CA PHE A 533 -3.59 -19.35 13.79
C PHE A 533 -3.77 -19.68 15.27
N VAL A 534 -2.72 -19.45 16.08
CA VAL A 534 -2.69 -19.80 17.50
C VAL A 534 -2.32 -18.58 18.34
N HIS A 535 -3.25 -18.16 19.20
CA HIS A 535 -3.15 -16.97 20.04
C HIS A 535 -2.17 -17.13 21.21
N GLY A 536 -1.84 -15.99 21.85
CA GLY A 536 -0.93 -15.91 23.00
C GLY A 536 -1.60 -16.14 24.36
N PHE A 537 -0.87 -15.83 25.43
CA PHE A 537 -1.32 -15.98 26.81
C PHE A 537 -2.46 -15.00 27.12
N GLN A 538 -3.59 -15.49 27.61
CA GLN A 538 -4.81 -14.69 27.80
C GLN A 538 -5.28 -14.00 26.52
N GLY A 539 -4.87 -14.51 25.35
CA GLY A 539 -5.31 -14.04 24.05
C GLY A 539 -6.65 -14.66 23.65
N HIS A 540 -7.23 -14.10 22.59
CA HIS A 540 -8.47 -14.54 21.97
C HIS A 540 -8.17 -15.10 20.58
N HIS A 541 -8.97 -16.05 20.08
CA HIS A 541 -8.74 -16.67 18.76
C HIS A 541 -8.67 -15.65 17.60
N LEU A 542 -9.30 -14.48 17.74
CA LEU A 542 -9.27 -13.39 16.73
C LEU A 542 -8.06 -12.47 16.78
N ASP A 543 -7.12 -12.64 17.72
CA ASP A 543 -5.96 -11.76 17.87
C ASP A 543 -5.11 -11.67 16.58
N LEU A 544 -5.03 -12.76 15.82
CA LEU A 544 -4.26 -12.85 14.58
C LEU A 544 -5.07 -12.52 13.30
N ARG A 545 -6.25 -11.91 13.45
CA ARG A 545 -7.17 -11.64 12.33
C ARG A 545 -6.57 -10.72 11.25
N LEU A 546 -5.69 -9.79 11.61
CA LEU A 546 -5.02 -8.91 10.65
C LEU A 546 -4.14 -9.70 9.69
N ILE A 547 -3.30 -10.61 10.21
CA ILE A 547 -2.46 -11.49 9.39
C ILE A 547 -3.33 -12.40 8.52
N ARG A 548 -4.41 -12.97 9.08
CA ARG A 548 -5.39 -13.77 8.33
C ARG A 548 -5.99 -12.97 7.16
N ASN A 549 -6.40 -11.72 7.39
CA ASN A 549 -7.01 -10.87 6.36
C ASN A 549 -6.03 -10.58 5.22
N GLN A 550 -4.79 -10.22 5.55
CA GLN A 550 -3.74 -9.99 4.55
C GLN A 550 -3.42 -11.29 3.77
N TRP A 551 -3.45 -12.46 4.43
CA TRP A 551 -3.27 -13.74 3.75
C TRP A 551 -4.40 -14.02 2.75
N LEU A 552 -5.66 -13.80 3.14
CA LEU A 552 -6.82 -14.01 2.27
C LEU A 552 -6.81 -13.12 1.03
N LEU A 553 -6.21 -11.92 1.13
CA LEU A 553 -5.99 -11.06 -0.04
C LEU A 553 -4.96 -11.63 -1.02
N ILE A 554 -3.92 -12.30 -0.52
CA ILE A 554 -2.87 -12.92 -1.35
C ILE A 554 -3.34 -14.26 -1.92
N ASP A 555 -4.04 -15.07 -1.12
CA ASP A 555 -4.61 -16.36 -1.52
C ASP A 555 -6.06 -16.53 -1.02
N PRO A 556 -7.05 -16.08 -1.80
CA PRO A 556 -8.47 -16.20 -1.43
C PRO A 556 -8.97 -17.64 -1.25
N LYS A 557 -8.24 -18.64 -1.77
CA LYS A 557 -8.62 -20.05 -1.73
C LYS A 557 -8.10 -20.77 -0.49
N VAL A 558 -7.28 -20.12 0.33
CA VAL A 558 -6.75 -20.70 1.56
C VAL A 558 -7.90 -20.96 2.55
N GLU A 559 -7.85 -22.11 3.19
CA GLU A 559 -8.71 -22.44 4.32
C GLU A 559 -7.95 -22.09 5.60
N PHE A 560 -8.62 -21.55 6.61
CA PHE A 560 -7.96 -21.18 7.87
C PHE A 560 -8.72 -21.71 9.09
N LEU A 561 -7.97 -21.91 10.17
CA LEU A 561 -8.46 -22.21 11.51
C LEU A 561 -7.91 -21.15 12.46
N MET A 562 -8.78 -20.34 13.06
CA MET A 562 -8.44 -19.54 14.23
C MET A 562 -8.66 -20.45 15.45
N SER A 563 -7.60 -20.91 16.10
CA SER A 563 -7.68 -21.91 17.18
C SER A 563 -8.41 -21.35 18.39
N GLU A 564 -9.49 -22.01 18.82
CA GLU A 564 -10.26 -21.70 20.04
C GLU A 564 -9.93 -22.68 21.18
N ALA A 565 -9.30 -23.82 20.86
CA ALA A 565 -9.08 -24.92 21.80
C ALA A 565 -8.38 -24.54 23.12
N ASN A 566 -7.61 -23.45 23.11
CA ASN A 566 -6.86 -22.94 24.25
C ASN A 566 -7.38 -21.60 24.80
N GLU A 567 -8.46 -21.06 24.24
CA GLU A 567 -9.12 -19.86 24.75
C GLU A 567 -9.56 -20.10 26.20
N ASP A 568 -9.37 -19.10 27.06
CA ASP A 568 -9.59 -19.15 28.52
C ASP A 568 -8.78 -20.21 29.31
N LYS A 569 -7.94 -21.00 28.64
CA LYS A 569 -7.22 -22.15 29.22
C LYS A 569 -5.72 -22.09 28.93
N THR A 570 -5.16 -20.87 28.95
CA THR A 570 -3.74 -20.59 28.67
C THR A 570 -2.83 -20.66 29.90
N SER A 571 -3.35 -21.05 31.06
CA SER A 571 -2.62 -21.10 32.35
C SER A 571 -2.12 -22.49 32.76
N GLY A 572 -2.59 -23.56 32.11
CA GLY A 572 -2.26 -24.96 32.42
C GLY A 572 -0.88 -25.43 31.93
N ASP A 573 -0.67 -26.75 31.80
CA ASP A 573 0.54 -27.34 31.24
C ASP A 573 0.54 -27.23 29.69
N PHE A 574 1.67 -26.83 29.09
CA PHE A 574 1.82 -26.79 27.63
C PHE A 574 1.55 -28.12 26.92
N ARG A 575 1.80 -29.26 27.57
CA ARG A 575 1.50 -30.60 27.04
C ARG A 575 0.01 -30.77 26.79
N GLU A 576 -0.82 -30.36 27.75
CA GLU A 576 -2.28 -30.39 27.63
C GLU A 576 -2.77 -29.37 26.59
N MET A 577 -2.17 -28.18 26.54
CA MET A 577 -2.49 -27.17 25.52
C MET A 577 -2.17 -27.67 24.12
N GLY A 578 -1.02 -28.32 23.95
CA GLY A 578 -0.57 -28.91 22.69
C GLY A 578 -1.47 -30.05 22.25
N GLN A 579 -1.87 -30.93 23.16
CA GLN A 579 -2.82 -32.00 22.86
C GLN A 579 -4.18 -31.46 22.38
N ARG A 580 -4.72 -30.43 23.06
CA ARG A 580 -5.97 -29.78 22.65
C ARG A 580 -5.88 -29.15 21.27
N LEU A 581 -4.79 -28.42 20.99
CA LEU A 581 -4.55 -27.85 19.67
C LEU A 581 -4.42 -28.96 18.60
N ALA A 582 -3.66 -30.03 18.87
CA ALA A 582 -3.49 -31.14 17.95
C ALA A 582 -4.84 -31.78 17.59
N GLN A 583 -5.74 -31.97 18.57
CA GLN A 583 -7.07 -32.53 18.34
C GLN A 583 -7.92 -31.63 17.45
N GLU A 584 -7.92 -30.32 17.71
CA GLU A 584 -8.65 -29.32 16.92
C GLU A 584 -8.14 -29.27 15.47
N VAL A 585 -6.82 -29.21 15.29
CA VAL A 585 -6.17 -29.16 13.98
C VAL A 585 -6.47 -30.43 13.18
N VAL A 586 -6.33 -31.62 13.76
CA VAL A 586 -6.63 -32.89 13.08
C VAL A 586 -8.12 -32.99 12.72
N SER A 587 -9.01 -32.57 13.61
CA SER A 587 -10.46 -32.53 13.33
C SER A 587 -10.78 -31.62 12.14
N PHE A 588 -10.20 -30.42 12.13
CA PHE A 588 -10.35 -29.47 11.03
C PHE A 588 -9.78 -30.00 9.72
N LEU A 589 -8.56 -30.57 9.74
CA LEU A 589 -7.89 -31.14 8.57
C LEU A 589 -8.74 -32.25 7.94
N LYS A 590 -9.19 -33.21 8.74
CA LYS A 590 -10.04 -34.31 8.28
C LYS A 590 -11.32 -33.78 7.62
N LYS A 591 -12.01 -32.84 8.26
CA LYS A 591 -13.22 -32.21 7.72
C LYS A 591 -12.97 -31.53 6.35
N LYS A 592 -11.85 -30.83 6.18
CA LYS A 592 -11.50 -30.17 4.91
C LYS A 592 -11.07 -31.18 3.85
N MET A 593 -10.28 -32.18 4.21
CA MET A 593 -9.89 -33.27 3.31
C MET A 593 -11.09 -34.04 2.79
N ASP A 594 -12.07 -34.36 3.65
CA ASP A 594 -13.30 -35.03 3.26
C ASP A 594 -14.13 -34.17 2.31
N LYS A 595 -14.26 -32.86 2.59
CA LYS A 595 -14.97 -31.91 1.72
C LYS A 595 -14.32 -31.86 0.33
N VAL A 596 -12.99 -31.79 0.26
CA VAL A 596 -12.30 -31.74 -1.03
C VAL A 596 -12.42 -33.07 -1.77
N SER A 597 -12.27 -34.19 -1.07
CA SER A 597 -12.36 -35.54 -1.65
C SER A 597 -13.72 -35.82 -2.30
N ARG A 598 -14.82 -35.28 -1.75
CA ARG A 598 -16.15 -35.33 -2.36
C ARG A 598 -16.28 -34.50 -3.64
N SER A 599 -15.43 -33.48 -3.81
CA SER A 599 -15.45 -32.53 -4.93
C SER A 599 -14.37 -32.77 -5.99
N GLY A 600 -13.46 -33.73 -5.76
CA GLY A 600 -12.36 -34.07 -6.67
C GLY A 600 -11.15 -34.68 -5.93
N SER A 601 -10.10 -35.04 -6.67
CA SER A 601 -8.87 -35.60 -6.09
C SER A 601 -7.94 -34.50 -5.54
N ILE A 602 -7.39 -34.74 -4.33
CA ILE A 602 -6.34 -33.90 -3.73
C ILE A 602 -4.98 -34.30 -4.31
N ALA A 603 -4.24 -33.34 -4.87
CA ALA A 603 -2.87 -33.56 -5.33
C ALA A 603 -1.85 -33.41 -4.20
N ASP A 604 -2.03 -32.40 -3.35
CA ASP A 604 -1.10 -32.05 -2.28
C ASP A 604 -1.81 -31.29 -1.15
N ILE A 605 -1.21 -31.27 0.03
CA ILE A 605 -1.66 -30.52 1.19
C ILE A 605 -0.50 -29.65 1.68
N LYS A 606 -0.77 -28.34 1.84
CA LYS A 606 0.13 -27.39 2.47
C LYS A 606 -0.47 -26.96 3.81
N LEU A 607 0.14 -27.38 4.92
CA LEU A 607 -0.27 -27.02 6.27
C LEU A 607 0.69 -26.00 6.87
N SER A 608 0.19 -24.80 7.12
CA SER A 608 0.96 -23.68 7.68
C SER A 608 0.47 -23.33 9.08
N PHE A 609 1.37 -22.82 9.92
CA PHE A 609 1.07 -22.38 11.28
C PHE A 609 1.55 -20.95 11.50
N VAL A 610 0.71 -20.16 12.16
CA VAL A 610 1.02 -18.80 12.63
C VAL A 610 0.79 -18.77 14.13
N GLY A 611 1.85 -18.48 14.90
CA GLY A 611 1.77 -18.39 16.36
C GLY A 611 2.16 -17.02 16.86
N HIS A 612 1.43 -16.50 17.83
CA HIS A 612 1.85 -15.32 18.61
C HIS A 612 2.26 -15.72 20.02
N SER A 613 3.37 -15.18 20.51
CA SER A 613 3.81 -15.37 21.90
C SER A 613 3.89 -16.87 22.25
N ILE A 614 3.31 -17.29 23.39
CA ILE A 614 3.26 -18.70 23.80
C ILE A 614 2.51 -19.61 22.83
N GLY A 615 1.69 -19.08 21.91
CA GLY A 615 1.04 -19.86 20.84
C GLY A 615 2.06 -20.64 20.01
N ASN A 616 3.27 -20.11 19.85
CA ASN A 616 4.39 -20.80 19.20
C ASN A 616 4.86 -22.05 19.97
N VAL A 617 4.83 -21.99 21.31
CA VAL A 617 5.17 -23.13 22.17
C VAL A 617 4.07 -24.19 22.08
N ILE A 618 2.80 -23.76 22.09
CA ILE A 618 1.64 -24.64 21.94
C ILE A 618 1.69 -25.36 20.58
N ILE A 619 2.00 -24.64 19.49
CA ILE A 619 2.19 -25.23 18.14
C ILE A 619 3.27 -26.30 18.19
N ARG A 620 4.48 -25.96 18.67
CA ARG A 620 5.59 -26.92 18.75
C ARG A 620 5.21 -28.15 19.57
N THR A 621 4.47 -27.97 20.65
CA THR A 621 4.00 -29.08 21.50
C THR A 621 2.96 -29.95 20.80
N ALA A 622 2.00 -29.35 20.10
CA ALA A 622 0.99 -30.06 19.31
C ALA A 622 1.63 -30.94 18.22
N LEU A 623 2.72 -30.48 17.60
CA LEU A 623 3.47 -31.25 16.60
C LEU A 623 4.17 -32.48 17.19
N THR A 624 4.33 -32.58 18.51
CA THR A 624 4.86 -33.77 19.19
C THR A 624 3.81 -34.82 19.51
N ASP A 625 2.52 -34.48 19.39
CA ASP A 625 1.44 -35.41 19.66
C ASP A 625 1.34 -36.46 18.54
N SER A 626 1.18 -37.72 18.93
CA SER A 626 1.03 -38.86 18.02
C SER A 626 -0.07 -38.67 16.96
N ILE A 627 -1.15 -37.94 17.26
CA ILE A 627 -2.23 -37.72 16.29
C ILE A 627 -1.82 -36.82 15.12
N MET A 628 -0.77 -36.01 15.29
CA MET A 628 -0.22 -35.14 14.25
C MET A 628 0.77 -35.85 13.32
N GLU A 629 1.34 -36.99 13.73
CA GLU A 629 2.37 -37.73 13.00
C GLU A 629 2.05 -37.94 11.50
N PRO A 630 0.83 -38.35 11.11
CA PRO A 630 0.50 -38.55 9.69
C PRO A 630 0.57 -37.27 8.85
N PHE A 631 0.41 -36.10 9.48
CA PHE A 631 0.28 -34.80 8.84
C PHE A 631 1.58 -33.99 8.82
N LEU A 632 2.61 -34.41 9.57
CA LEU A 632 3.89 -33.69 9.64
C LEU A 632 4.57 -33.51 8.27
N ARG A 633 4.34 -34.44 7.34
CA ARG A 633 4.85 -34.37 5.96
C ARG A 633 4.28 -33.20 5.14
N TYR A 634 3.15 -32.63 5.55
CA TYR A 634 2.45 -31.56 4.85
C TYR A 634 2.85 -30.16 5.35
N LEU A 635 3.73 -30.08 6.36
CA LEU A 635 4.12 -28.80 6.96
C LEU A 635 4.82 -27.91 5.94
N HIS A 636 4.28 -26.70 5.77
CA HIS A 636 4.71 -25.77 4.73
C HIS A 636 5.36 -24.52 5.30
N ILE A 637 4.62 -23.64 5.95
CA ILE A 637 5.12 -22.38 6.51
C ILE A 637 4.95 -22.38 8.02
N TYR A 638 5.98 -21.99 8.75
CA TYR A 638 5.89 -21.62 10.15
C TYR A 638 6.21 -20.13 10.30
N LEU A 639 5.21 -19.32 10.67
CA LEU A 639 5.33 -17.91 10.96
C LEU A 639 5.23 -17.70 12.47
N SER A 640 6.36 -17.47 13.12
CA SER A 640 6.42 -17.25 14.57
C SER A 640 6.53 -15.77 14.89
N ILE A 641 5.49 -15.21 15.49
CA ILE A 641 5.44 -13.81 15.95
C ILE A 641 5.79 -13.75 17.44
N SER A 642 6.94 -13.20 17.78
CA SER A 642 7.46 -13.12 19.16
C SER A 642 7.38 -14.44 19.94
N GLY A 643 7.84 -15.55 19.35
CA GLY A 643 7.74 -16.87 20.01
C GLY A 643 8.87 -17.13 21.02
N PRO A 644 8.62 -17.46 22.30
CA PRO A 644 9.69 -17.72 23.28
C PRO A 644 10.29 -19.14 23.10
N HIS A 645 10.95 -19.40 21.96
CA HIS A 645 11.39 -20.75 21.56
C HIS A 645 12.44 -21.39 22.48
N LEU A 646 13.23 -20.59 23.18
CA LEU A 646 14.24 -21.00 24.17
C LEU A 646 13.81 -20.68 25.61
N GLY A 647 12.53 -20.35 25.81
CA GLY A 647 11.98 -19.92 27.09
C GLY A 647 12.62 -18.62 27.60
N TYR A 648 12.61 -18.47 28.93
CA TYR A 648 12.98 -17.26 29.66
C TYR A 648 14.29 -17.40 30.45
N LEU A 649 15.12 -18.39 30.09
CA LEU A 649 16.33 -18.75 30.85
C LEU A 649 17.31 -17.57 31.00
N TYR A 650 17.43 -16.74 29.97
CA TYR A 650 18.25 -15.51 29.96
C TYR A 650 17.42 -14.24 29.73
N SER A 651 16.25 -14.12 30.36
CA SER A 651 15.45 -12.89 30.30
C SER A 651 16.16 -11.70 30.97
N SER A 652 16.35 -10.60 30.23
CA SER A 652 17.02 -9.38 30.71
C SER A 652 16.07 -8.36 31.37
N ASN A 653 14.74 -8.49 31.21
CA ASN A 653 13.77 -7.52 31.72
C ASN A 653 13.38 -7.80 33.19
N SER A 654 13.99 -7.06 34.12
CA SER A 654 13.77 -7.24 35.57
C SER A 654 12.34 -6.96 36.02
N LEU A 655 11.64 -5.99 35.42
CA LEU A 655 10.25 -5.66 35.75
C LEU A 655 9.29 -6.76 35.31
N PHE A 656 9.45 -7.23 34.08
CA PHE A 656 8.68 -8.38 33.60
C PHE A 656 8.96 -9.63 34.45
N ASN A 657 10.22 -9.91 34.76
CA ASN A 657 10.61 -11.05 35.61
C ASN A 657 9.99 -10.95 37.02
N SER A 658 9.89 -9.74 37.58
CA SER A 658 9.24 -9.50 38.87
C SER A 658 7.73 -9.73 38.81
N GLY A 659 7.07 -9.30 37.73
CA GLY A 659 5.65 -9.60 37.47
C GLY A 659 5.39 -11.09 37.28
N LEU A 660 6.29 -11.79 36.58
CA LEU A 660 6.24 -13.23 36.39
C LEU A 660 6.41 -14.00 37.70
N TRP A 661 7.34 -13.57 38.55
CA TRP A 661 7.50 -14.10 39.90
C TRP A 661 6.24 -13.91 40.75
N LEU A 662 5.60 -12.74 40.66
CA LEU A 662 4.35 -12.47 41.36
C LEU A 662 3.22 -13.39 40.85
N LEU A 663 3.10 -13.58 39.53
CA LEU A 663 2.11 -14.49 38.93
C LEU A 663 2.34 -15.95 39.36
N LYS A 664 3.60 -16.40 39.41
CA LYS A 664 3.93 -17.73 39.96
C LYS A 664 3.46 -17.87 41.40
N LYS A 665 3.80 -16.88 42.24
CA LYS A 665 3.51 -16.92 43.68
C LYS A 665 2.01 -16.81 44.00
N LEU A 666 1.26 -16.04 43.22
CA LEU A 666 -0.15 -15.74 43.48
C LEU A 666 -1.13 -16.68 42.75
N LYS A 667 -0.82 -17.13 41.53
CA LYS A 667 -1.73 -17.89 40.68
C LYS A 667 -1.29 -19.33 40.40
N ASN A 668 -0.09 -19.73 40.83
CA ASN A 668 0.50 -21.06 40.60
C ASN A 668 0.37 -21.54 39.14
N THR A 669 0.60 -20.63 38.19
CA THR A 669 0.39 -20.88 36.75
C THR A 669 1.46 -21.83 36.21
N GLN A 670 1.09 -23.06 35.82
CA GLN A 670 2.05 -24.08 35.41
C GLN A 670 2.85 -23.72 34.15
N CYS A 671 2.21 -23.15 33.12
CA CYS A 671 2.92 -22.72 31.91
C CYS A 671 4.03 -21.70 32.20
N ILE A 672 3.84 -20.85 33.22
CA ILE A 672 4.86 -19.88 33.64
C ILE A 672 6.05 -20.59 34.29
N HIS A 673 5.82 -21.62 35.10
CA HIS A 673 6.90 -22.46 35.63
C HIS A 673 7.71 -23.08 34.50
N GLN A 674 7.04 -23.66 33.49
CA GLN A 674 7.69 -24.23 32.31
C GLN A 674 8.48 -23.19 31.51
N LEU A 675 7.90 -22.01 31.21
CA LEU A 675 8.58 -20.92 30.49
C LEU A 675 9.90 -20.48 31.13
N THR A 676 9.98 -20.61 32.45
CA THR A 676 11.11 -20.13 33.26
C THR A 676 12.01 -21.23 33.81
N PHE A 677 11.81 -22.48 33.38
CA PHE A 677 12.61 -23.62 33.83
C PHE A 677 12.54 -23.86 35.34
N THR A 678 11.36 -23.63 35.94
CA THR A 678 11.08 -23.88 37.36
C THR A 678 9.97 -24.91 37.56
N ASP A 679 9.72 -25.74 36.54
CA ASP A 679 8.80 -26.88 36.56
C ASP A 679 9.47 -28.17 37.06
N ASP A 680 10.80 -28.26 36.99
CA ASP A 680 11.61 -29.36 37.53
C ASP A 680 12.90 -28.81 38.17
N PRO A 681 13.40 -29.38 39.29
CA PRO A 681 14.68 -28.99 39.87
C PRO A 681 15.89 -29.29 38.97
N ASP A 682 15.81 -30.30 38.10
CA ASP A 682 16.83 -30.63 37.11
C ASP A 682 16.46 -30.02 35.75
N LEU A 683 17.32 -29.13 35.25
CA LEU A 683 17.16 -28.47 33.96
C LEU A 683 16.96 -29.47 32.81
N GLN A 684 17.57 -30.66 32.87
CA GLN A 684 17.40 -31.68 31.83
C GLN A 684 15.99 -32.26 31.77
N ASN A 685 15.24 -32.21 32.86
CA ASN A 685 13.88 -32.75 32.94
C ASN A 685 12.82 -31.68 32.70
N THR A 686 13.21 -30.41 32.68
CA THR A 686 12.30 -29.30 32.37
C THR A 686 11.65 -29.46 31.00
N PHE A 687 10.41 -29.00 30.90
CA PHE A 687 9.60 -29.10 29.69
C PHE A 687 10.30 -28.49 28.47
N PHE A 688 10.86 -27.28 28.58
CA PHE A 688 11.47 -26.58 27.46
C PHE A 688 12.72 -27.27 26.91
N TYR A 689 13.56 -27.80 27.80
CA TYR A 689 14.73 -28.56 27.39
C TYR A 689 14.33 -29.80 26.60
N GLN A 690 13.32 -30.54 27.07
CA GLN A 690 12.78 -31.70 26.36
C GLN A 690 12.12 -31.33 25.03
N LEU A 691 11.40 -30.20 24.96
CA LEU A 691 10.76 -29.72 23.73
C LEU A 691 11.79 -29.37 22.64
N CYS A 692 12.93 -28.77 23.00
CA CYS A 692 13.99 -28.44 22.04
C CYS A 692 14.60 -29.67 21.37
N LYS A 693 14.64 -30.81 22.07
CA LYS A 693 15.09 -32.10 21.51
C LYS A 693 14.08 -32.76 20.56
N LYS A 694 12.83 -32.31 20.53
CA LYS A 694 11.80 -32.85 19.64
C LYS A 694 11.85 -32.17 18.27
N LYS A 695 11.63 -32.97 17.22
CA LYS A 695 11.63 -32.56 15.80
C LYS A 695 10.39 -31.72 15.44
N THR A 696 10.36 -30.50 15.94
CA THR A 696 9.21 -29.58 15.81
C THR A 696 9.40 -28.54 14.72
N LEU A 697 10.65 -28.31 14.27
CA LEU A 697 10.99 -27.36 13.21
C LEU A 697 11.47 -28.05 11.92
N GLU A 698 11.90 -29.30 12.01
CA GLU A 698 12.57 -30.06 10.95
C GLU A 698 11.72 -30.29 9.69
N ASN A 699 10.40 -30.31 9.81
CA ASN A 699 9.52 -30.70 8.70
C ASN A 699 8.96 -29.50 7.90
N PHE A 700 9.14 -28.26 8.36
CA PHE A 700 8.65 -27.08 7.65
C PHE A 700 9.50 -26.75 6.42
N LYS A 701 8.85 -26.38 5.30
CA LYS A 701 9.55 -25.90 4.09
C LYS A 701 10.05 -24.46 4.25
N HIS A 702 9.30 -23.62 4.97
CA HIS A 702 9.64 -22.22 5.22
C HIS A 702 9.46 -21.88 6.70
N ILE A 703 10.44 -21.22 7.30
CA ILE A 703 10.40 -20.75 8.69
C ILE A 703 10.69 -19.25 8.69
N ILE A 704 9.78 -18.47 9.26
CA ILE A 704 9.87 -17.03 9.38
C ILE A 704 9.71 -16.69 10.87
N LEU A 705 10.74 -16.09 11.46
CA LEU A 705 10.73 -15.65 12.84
C LEU A 705 10.62 -14.12 12.87
N LEU A 706 9.56 -13.60 13.47
CA LEU A 706 9.37 -12.17 13.69
C LEU A 706 9.68 -11.87 15.15
N SER A 707 10.54 -10.88 15.37
CA SER A 707 10.96 -10.40 16.69
C SER A 707 10.92 -8.88 16.72
N SER A 708 10.83 -8.30 17.93
CA SER A 708 11.06 -6.87 18.11
C SER A 708 12.10 -6.66 19.21
N PRO A 709 13.12 -5.82 19.00
CA PRO A 709 14.03 -5.45 20.09
C PRO A 709 13.34 -4.59 21.17
N GLN A 710 12.13 -4.09 20.91
CA GLN A 710 11.30 -3.33 21.86
C GLN A 710 10.34 -4.25 22.65
N ASP A 711 10.24 -5.53 22.30
CA ASP A 711 9.40 -6.49 23.02
C ASP A 711 10.03 -6.81 24.38
N GLY A 712 9.38 -6.33 25.44
CA GLY A 712 9.82 -6.59 26.81
C GLY A 712 9.21 -7.83 27.43
N TYR A 713 8.26 -8.48 26.74
CA TYR A 713 7.55 -9.67 27.21
C TYR A 713 8.24 -10.96 26.79
N VAL A 714 8.84 -11.01 25.59
CA VAL A 714 9.53 -12.19 25.09
C VAL A 714 11.01 -11.87 24.91
N PRO A 715 11.95 -12.66 25.49
CA PRO A 715 13.37 -12.40 25.31
C PRO A 715 13.77 -12.39 23.84
N TYR A 716 14.41 -11.31 23.39
CA TYR A 716 14.73 -11.06 21.97
C TYR A 716 15.44 -12.25 21.28
N HIS A 717 16.46 -12.82 21.94
CA HIS A 717 17.20 -13.98 21.43
C HIS A 717 16.35 -15.26 21.36
N SER A 718 15.37 -15.41 22.24
CA SER A 718 14.44 -16.54 22.28
C SER A 718 13.47 -16.47 21.09
N ALA A 719 12.95 -15.29 20.77
CA ALA A 719 12.15 -15.02 19.57
C ALA A 719 12.88 -15.34 18.26
N ARG A 720 14.20 -15.13 18.25
CA ARG A 720 15.06 -15.31 17.07
C ARG A 720 15.68 -16.70 16.94
N ILE A 721 15.59 -17.54 17.98
CA ILE A 721 16.39 -18.77 18.10
C ILE A 721 17.87 -18.41 17.86
N ASP A 722 18.41 -17.59 18.74
CA ASP A 722 19.75 -17.01 18.59
C ASP A 722 20.51 -16.94 19.92
N MET A 723 21.82 -16.70 19.84
CA MET A 723 22.67 -16.51 21.01
C MET A 723 22.41 -15.14 21.65
N CYS A 724 22.53 -15.05 22.98
CA CYS A 724 22.57 -13.77 23.68
C CYS A 724 23.91 -13.55 24.39
N GLN A 725 24.24 -12.29 24.66
CA GLN A 725 25.50 -11.92 25.30
C GLN A 725 25.66 -12.59 26.68
N ALA A 726 24.58 -12.61 27.49
CA ALA A 726 24.58 -13.23 28.81
C ALA A 726 24.88 -14.74 28.75
N ALA A 727 24.30 -15.47 27.80
CA ALA A 727 24.58 -16.90 27.62
C ALA A 727 25.99 -17.14 27.07
N SER A 728 26.49 -16.28 26.17
CA SER A 728 27.82 -16.42 25.56
C SER A 728 28.96 -16.29 26.58
N LEU A 729 28.73 -15.58 27.68
CA LEU A 729 29.69 -15.36 28.77
C LEU A 729 29.49 -16.35 29.93
N ASP A 730 28.42 -17.14 29.92
CA ASP A 730 28.06 -18.05 31.00
C ASP A 730 28.64 -19.44 30.78
N LEU A 731 29.74 -19.74 31.48
CA LEU A 731 30.40 -21.05 31.44
C LEU A 731 29.79 -22.07 32.43
N SER A 732 28.74 -21.70 33.16
CA SER A 732 28.07 -22.58 34.10
C SER A 732 27.29 -23.70 33.39
N LYS A 733 26.76 -24.65 34.17
CA LYS A 733 25.84 -25.67 33.64
C LYS A 733 24.64 -25.06 32.92
N LYS A 734 24.14 -23.91 33.41
CA LYS A 734 23.01 -23.18 32.81
C LYS A 734 23.34 -22.74 31.37
N GLY A 735 24.52 -22.17 31.16
CA GLY A 735 24.98 -21.76 29.83
C GLY A 735 25.12 -22.94 28.88
N LYS A 736 25.71 -24.06 29.36
CA LYS A 736 25.79 -25.30 28.58
C LYS A 736 24.42 -25.80 28.12
N PHE A 737 23.42 -25.85 29.01
CA PHE A 737 22.07 -26.29 28.65
C PHE A 737 21.38 -25.37 27.65
N PHE A 738 21.56 -24.06 27.77
CA PHE A 738 21.04 -23.11 26.79
C PHE A 738 21.68 -23.33 25.41
N LEU A 739 23.00 -23.52 25.36
CA LEU A 739 23.72 -23.81 24.12
C LEU A 739 23.22 -25.10 23.47
N GLU A 740 22.98 -26.17 24.26
CA GLU A 740 22.39 -27.41 23.77
C GLU A 740 21.01 -27.18 23.14
N MET A 741 20.09 -26.52 23.86
CA MET A 741 18.75 -26.23 23.32
C MET A 741 18.78 -25.38 22.05
N LEU A 742 19.66 -24.37 22.00
CA LEU A 742 19.86 -23.52 20.83
C LEU A 742 20.39 -24.34 19.64
N ASN A 743 21.43 -25.14 19.86
CA ASN A 743 21.98 -26.00 18.82
C ASN A 743 20.95 -27.02 18.32
N ASP A 744 20.17 -27.65 19.20
CA ASP A 744 19.10 -28.58 18.81
C ASP A 744 18.06 -27.91 17.90
N CYS A 745 17.66 -26.67 18.20
CA CYS A 745 16.73 -25.92 17.36
C CYS A 745 17.37 -25.54 16.00
N LEU A 746 18.61 -25.06 16.01
CA LEU A 746 19.32 -24.68 14.79
C LEU A 746 19.60 -25.89 13.89
N ASP A 747 19.92 -27.04 14.46
CA ASP A 747 20.17 -28.29 13.73
C ASP A 747 18.90 -28.78 13.01
N GLN A 748 17.73 -28.67 13.65
CA GLN A 748 16.45 -28.93 13.00
C GLN A 748 16.20 -27.99 11.81
N ILE A 749 16.53 -26.71 11.95
CA ILE A 749 16.40 -25.72 10.88
C ILE A 749 17.38 -26.01 9.73
N ARG A 750 18.59 -26.51 10.03
CA ARG A 750 19.60 -26.90 9.03
C ARG A 750 19.30 -28.22 8.32
N ALA A 751 18.38 -29.04 8.84
CA ALA A 751 18.15 -30.39 8.35
C ALA A 751 17.88 -30.42 6.82
N PRO A 752 18.55 -31.32 6.06
CA PRO A 752 18.56 -31.30 4.59
C PRO A 752 17.28 -31.84 3.93
N HIS A 753 16.21 -32.09 4.68
CA HIS A 753 14.98 -32.69 4.16
C HIS A 753 14.21 -31.82 3.14
N SER A 754 14.61 -30.55 2.96
CA SER A 754 14.05 -29.64 1.96
C SER A 754 15.18 -28.90 1.26
N GLU A 755 15.54 -29.32 0.04
CA GLU A 755 16.63 -28.74 -0.77
C GLU A 755 16.48 -27.22 -1.01
N ASN A 756 15.27 -26.67 -0.82
CA ASN A 756 14.94 -25.25 -1.02
C ASN A 756 14.33 -24.56 0.23
N ARG A 757 14.71 -24.98 1.45
CA ARG A 757 14.18 -24.34 2.67
C ARG A 757 14.50 -22.84 2.72
N VAL A 758 13.50 -22.03 3.07
CA VAL A 758 13.69 -20.60 3.35
C VAL A 758 13.65 -20.39 4.86
N PHE A 759 14.72 -19.81 5.41
CA PHE A 759 14.77 -19.36 6.80
C PHE A 759 15.03 -17.84 6.84
N ILE A 760 14.09 -17.10 7.44
CA ILE A 760 14.14 -15.64 7.54
C ILE A 760 13.91 -15.26 9.00
N ARG A 761 14.73 -14.32 9.49
CA ARG A 761 14.46 -13.58 10.72
C ARG A 761 14.11 -12.14 10.34
N CYS A 762 13.05 -11.60 10.90
CA CYS A 762 12.67 -10.20 10.73
C CYS A 762 12.63 -9.52 12.09
N ASP A 763 13.35 -8.42 12.25
CA ASP A 763 13.22 -7.54 13.40
C ASP A 763 12.35 -6.35 13.06
N ILE A 764 11.27 -6.17 13.83
CA ILE A 764 10.30 -5.11 13.64
C ILE A 764 10.53 -4.06 14.72
N ASN A 765 10.83 -2.85 14.29
CA ASN A 765 10.96 -1.69 15.16
C ASN A 765 9.77 -0.76 14.90
N PHE A 766 8.84 -0.75 15.85
CA PHE A 766 7.64 0.08 15.79
C PHE A 766 7.97 1.51 16.22
N ASP A 767 7.23 2.48 15.70
CA ASP A 767 7.24 3.80 16.30
C ASP A 767 6.47 3.78 17.62
N THR A 768 7.20 3.95 18.72
CA THR A 768 6.61 4.00 20.06
C THR A 768 6.38 5.43 20.55
N SER A 769 6.64 6.45 19.72
CA SER A 769 6.55 7.87 20.09
C SER A 769 5.12 8.29 20.44
N SER A 770 4.14 7.73 19.74
CA SER A 770 2.70 8.03 19.86
C SER A 770 2.05 7.42 21.10
N TYR A 771 2.67 6.42 21.74
CA TYR A 771 2.13 5.75 22.93
C TYR A 771 2.30 6.54 24.25
N GLY A 772 2.98 7.69 24.22
CA GLY A 772 3.36 8.43 25.42
C GLY A 772 4.31 7.63 26.33
N LYS A 773 4.84 8.28 27.37
CA LYS A 773 5.64 7.61 28.41
C LYS A 773 4.72 6.88 29.40
N ASN A 774 4.08 5.81 28.95
CA ASN A 774 3.16 4.98 29.74
C ASN A 774 3.86 3.71 30.26
N LEU A 775 3.30 3.07 31.29
CA LEU A 775 3.82 1.82 31.84
C LEU A 775 3.92 0.71 30.77
N ASN A 776 3.00 0.68 29.80
CA ASN A 776 3.01 -0.29 28.71
C ASN A 776 4.22 -0.13 27.77
N THR A 777 4.65 1.10 27.49
CA THR A 777 5.87 1.39 26.74
C THR A 777 7.13 1.11 27.56
N PHE A 778 7.10 1.38 28.88
CA PHE A 778 8.22 1.11 29.77
C PHE A 778 8.49 -0.39 30.01
N ILE A 779 7.43 -1.20 30.04
CA ILE A 779 7.52 -2.66 30.23
C ILE A 779 7.79 -3.38 28.89
N GLY A 780 7.66 -2.69 27.75
CA GLY A 780 7.79 -3.27 26.41
C GLY A 780 6.56 -4.08 25.95
N ARG A 781 5.43 -3.91 26.65
CA ARG A 781 4.13 -4.50 26.30
C ARG A 781 3.59 -3.91 24.99
N ALA A 782 3.86 -2.63 24.75
CA ALA A 782 3.40 -1.92 23.57
C ALA A 782 3.82 -2.64 22.28
N ALA A 783 5.13 -2.91 22.12
CA ALA A 783 5.64 -3.63 20.94
C ALA A 783 5.11 -5.07 20.83
N HIS A 784 4.87 -5.75 21.96
CA HIS A 784 4.31 -7.11 21.97
C HIS A 784 2.88 -7.17 21.41
N ILE A 785 2.06 -6.14 21.70
CA ILE A 785 0.68 -6.00 21.23
C ILE A 785 0.62 -5.38 19.83
N GLU A 786 1.56 -4.50 19.50
CA GLU A 786 1.62 -3.84 18.20
C GLU A 786 1.68 -4.84 17.04
N PHE A 787 2.28 -6.02 17.25
CA PHE A 787 2.23 -7.15 16.30
C PHE A 787 0.81 -7.62 15.93
N LEU A 788 -0.19 -7.35 16.77
CA LEU A 788 -1.59 -7.75 16.59
C LEU A 788 -2.48 -6.58 16.12
N GLU A 789 -2.08 -5.34 16.41
CA GLU A 789 -2.88 -4.14 16.15
C GLU A 789 -2.41 -3.35 14.92
N SER A 790 -1.14 -3.51 14.51
CA SER A 790 -0.56 -2.77 13.39
C SER A 790 -0.89 -3.42 12.04
N ASP A 791 -1.87 -2.87 11.33
CA ASP A 791 -2.20 -3.33 9.97
C ASP A 791 -1.07 -3.06 8.97
N THR A 792 -0.35 -1.95 9.11
CA THR A 792 0.83 -1.63 8.28
C THR A 792 1.92 -2.70 8.39
N PHE A 793 2.21 -3.17 9.61
CA PHE A 793 3.13 -4.28 9.82
C PHE A 793 2.66 -5.56 9.11
N ALA A 794 1.39 -5.93 9.29
CA ALA A 794 0.80 -7.11 8.66
C ALA A 794 0.92 -7.03 7.13
N ARG A 795 0.62 -5.86 6.55
CA ARG A 795 0.78 -5.62 5.11
C ARG A 795 2.24 -5.81 4.69
N PHE A 796 3.19 -5.16 5.36
CA PHE A 796 4.60 -5.21 4.99
C PHE A 796 5.16 -6.62 4.97
N ILE A 797 4.92 -7.44 6.00
CA ILE A 797 5.43 -8.81 6.02
C ILE A 797 4.79 -9.66 4.92
N MET A 798 3.47 -9.59 4.77
CA MET A 798 2.73 -10.46 3.85
C MET A 798 3.02 -10.13 2.38
N TRP A 799 3.02 -8.86 2.04
CA TRP A 799 3.15 -8.38 0.65
C TRP A 799 4.59 -8.07 0.23
N SER A 800 5.56 -8.08 1.15
CA SER A 800 6.99 -8.11 0.77
C SER A 800 7.42 -9.49 0.26
N PHE A 801 6.75 -10.55 0.72
CA PHE A 801 7.04 -11.94 0.35
C PHE A 801 5.80 -12.69 -0.17
N PRO A 802 5.03 -12.15 -1.14
CA PRO A 802 3.75 -12.70 -1.53
C PRO A 802 3.88 -14.13 -2.09
N ASP A 803 5.00 -14.45 -2.73
CA ASP A 803 5.28 -15.78 -3.27
C ASP A 803 5.52 -16.85 -2.20
N LEU A 804 5.86 -16.46 -0.96
CA LEU A 804 5.91 -17.42 0.16
C LEU A 804 4.51 -17.79 0.64
N PHE A 805 3.54 -16.89 0.50
CA PHE A 805 2.17 -17.06 1.03
C PHE A 805 1.16 -17.57 -0.02
N ARG A 806 1.54 -17.58 -1.31
CA ARG A 806 0.84 -18.27 -2.41
C ARG A 806 1.19 -19.76 -2.47
#